data_AF-A0A428ZNB4-F1
#
_entry.id   AF-A0A428ZNB4-F1
#
_cell.length_a   1.000
_cell.length_b   1.000
_cell.length_c   1.000
_cell.angle_alpha   90.00
_cell.angle_beta   90.00
_cell.angle_gamma   90.00
#
_symmetry.space_group_name_H-M   'P 1'
#
loop_
_entity.id
_entity.type
_entity.pdbx_description
1 polymer ?
#
loop_
_entity_poly.entity_id
_entity_poly.type
_entity_poly.pdbx_seq_one_letter_code
_entity_poly.pdbx_strand_id
1 'polypeptide(L)'
;MSPEGVTRRELLLRSGQVAAGLTLASGATAMAAPDGQVVLREGTNMSAALSPDGKRIVIDLVTGIWLVPATGGRAKRLTDDLQDATLPSWSPDGRQIAFQSYRDGNFHLYVIDADGGGPRKLTSGPFDHREPAFSPDGKRLAFSSDRDGSYGIWLLDLASGAITAVTTTPDEEAAPKWSADGQRLVFTVNDTAIDSVTVATGERKRLITATGVDRFFGPAFGPDGQTPSYMRLRGPDAHLMLGEQQLTRDEDVFGFAASWSGQDVLYVADGRIRRRSGGAVKDIPIEAGVSVARRNYRRRVRDLGSQAPTPVRGIVSPAVSPDGTQIAYRALNALYLVASAGGTPKRIVSDDYFNADPDFSPDGKSLLYASDRLGTADLWVRDLASGKDTLLTSLPGAQTMPRWSPDGRKVAYIDQSGALWTLEVASGNVQKVTPELFQPGRPSWSPDGNVIALAAVKPFSRRFREGTSQILTVDLRSGELRYTEPMPFRSLATRGYDGPLWSPDGKYLAFVVESVAWIAPVDAAGKFIGDPRQVTDEVTDSLAWQGSHSLVYMSNGQLRVVRISGGRPRTIRLTTTWRRPRPPERSIIHAGAVWDGESDRLRNDVDIVVEGGRIAEIRPHRAGVETVDASGLVAMPGLIDAHVHWHLRGREWGARQGRLWLSYGITTTRSPGDPAYQMVETRESLESGSQIGPRFLATGEAVDGSRIYYNFMRPTLSRKQLDLEMSRAIALEYDLIKTYVRMPVEYQQMVVRAAHTAGLPLSSHYLYPAANIGMDGMEHTGATNRLGYSHTVSRIGRAYQDAVTLFTRSGMSVTPTLFQSKVLYGDDKSLFTDERTKVLFPQWEYDQLKAAIDQIGTPSAPFSDKILAANVNMVLRVHRGGGLVICGTDAPLDNVAISLHQNLRAMVKYGFTPREALITATRNPARWLGLENQVGVLKPGAFADLALVDGNPLADIKAAAAVQRTVLGGVPYTIDQLLAPFRGQAAASGQAQLNSQAQLNSQAQSNGRVVNQVLPPLPSAERRHWWHEPEWANHICCDH
;
A
#
# COMPACT_ATOMS: atom_id res chain seq x y z
N MET A 1 67.19 -12.08 -34.34
CA MET A 1 66.60 -12.24 -35.67
C MET A 1 65.32 -11.42 -35.71
N SER A 2 65.31 -10.38 -36.53
CA SER A 2 64.11 -9.73 -37.09
C SER A 2 64.31 -9.79 -38.63
N PRO A 3 63.36 -9.35 -39.48
CA PRO A 3 61.97 -9.81 -39.68
C PRO A 3 61.59 -9.87 -41.20
N GLU A 4 60.53 -10.56 -41.62
CA GLU A 4 59.79 -10.24 -42.87
C GLU A 4 58.32 -10.72 -42.68
N GLY A 5 57.23 -10.00 -42.99
CA GLY A 5 57.05 -8.76 -43.73
C GLY A 5 56.14 -8.95 -44.95
N VAL A 6 54.82 -9.08 -44.77
CA VAL A 6 53.85 -8.92 -45.87
C VAL A 6 53.12 -7.59 -45.70
N THR A 7 53.14 -6.77 -46.75
CA THR A 7 52.81 -5.33 -46.70
C THR A 7 51.40 -5.01 -47.19
N ARG A 8 50.89 -3.84 -46.77
CA ARG A 8 49.57 -3.24 -47.09
C ARG A 8 49.22 -3.11 -48.58
N ARG A 9 50.12 -3.44 -49.50
CA ARG A 9 49.90 -3.36 -50.96
C ARG A 9 49.36 -4.66 -51.57
N GLU A 10 49.50 -5.79 -50.89
CA GLU A 10 48.98 -7.09 -51.37
C GLU A 10 47.50 -7.32 -51.03
N LEU A 11 46.97 -6.60 -50.04
CA LEU A 11 45.54 -6.70 -49.69
C LEU A 11 44.63 -5.90 -50.65
N LEU A 12 45.18 -5.08 -51.54
CA LEU A 12 44.44 -4.14 -52.39
C LEU A 12 44.42 -4.51 -53.88
N LEU A 13 44.94 -5.68 -54.28
CA LEU A 13 45.03 -6.08 -55.70
C LEU A 13 44.16 -7.27 -56.09
N ARG A 14 43.22 -7.71 -55.24
CA ARG A 14 42.19 -8.68 -55.64
C ARG A 14 40.80 -8.11 -55.43
N SER A 15 40.53 -6.99 -56.09
CA SER A 15 39.19 -6.49 -56.37
C SER A 15 39.04 -6.21 -57.86
N GLY A 16 38.10 -6.92 -58.49
CA GLY A 16 37.60 -6.70 -59.85
C GLY A 16 37.28 -8.06 -60.49
N GLN A 17 36.08 -8.39 -60.97
CA GLN A 17 34.92 -7.59 -61.33
C GLN A 17 33.70 -8.53 -61.57
N VAL A 18 32.47 -8.01 -61.33
CA VAL A 18 31.15 -8.37 -61.96
C VAL A 18 30.55 -9.76 -61.64
N ALA A 19 29.23 -9.99 -61.50
CA ALA A 19 28.05 -9.24 -61.05
C ALA A 19 26.91 -10.28 -60.88
N ALA A 20 25.95 -9.99 -59.99
CA ALA A 20 24.49 -10.05 -60.22
C ALA A 20 23.68 -10.58 -59.03
N GLY A 21 22.91 -9.67 -58.42
CA GLY A 21 21.54 -9.86 -57.93
C GLY A 21 21.29 -10.92 -56.86
N LEU A 22 21.28 -10.51 -55.59
CA LEU A 22 20.36 -11.04 -54.57
C LEU A 22 20.17 -9.97 -53.48
N THR A 23 18.91 -9.56 -53.31
CA THR A 23 18.41 -8.62 -52.31
C THR A 23 18.76 -9.09 -50.89
N LEU A 24 19.73 -8.42 -50.25
CA LEU A 24 20.07 -8.63 -48.85
C LEU A 24 19.17 -7.76 -47.96
N ALA A 25 18.34 -8.43 -47.16
CA ALA A 25 17.77 -7.87 -45.95
C ALA A 25 18.92 -7.41 -45.03
N SER A 26 18.90 -6.15 -44.63
CA SER A 26 19.86 -5.59 -43.67
C SER A 26 19.61 -6.19 -42.28
N GLY A 27 20.31 -7.28 -41.97
CA GLY A 27 20.44 -7.78 -40.61
C GLY A 27 21.31 -6.82 -39.80
N ALA A 28 20.68 -5.98 -38.97
CA ALA A 28 21.38 -5.27 -37.92
C ALA A 28 21.96 -6.31 -36.95
N THR A 29 23.28 -6.44 -36.92
CA THR A 29 23.98 -7.20 -35.88
C THR A 29 23.68 -6.55 -34.53
N ALA A 30 22.84 -7.20 -33.72
CA ALA A 30 22.57 -6.81 -32.35
C ALA A 30 23.89 -6.87 -31.56
N MET A 31 24.48 -5.72 -31.26
CA MET A 31 25.54 -5.66 -30.26
C MET A 31 24.94 -6.09 -28.92
N ALA A 32 25.51 -7.14 -28.32
CA ALA A 32 25.16 -7.55 -26.97
C ALA A 32 25.36 -6.35 -26.02
N ALA A 33 24.38 -6.11 -25.15
CA ALA A 33 24.47 -5.07 -24.14
C ALA A 33 25.66 -5.37 -23.19
N PRO A 34 26.37 -4.34 -22.68
CA PRO A 34 27.35 -4.52 -21.61
C PRO A 34 26.73 -5.23 -20.40
N ASP A 35 27.53 -5.99 -19.66
CA ASP A 35 27.10 -6.73 -18.47
C ASP A 35 26.32 -5.83 -17.50
N GLY A 36 25.06 -6.17 -17.20
CA GLY A 36 24.17 -5.38 -16.32
C GLY A 36 23.31 -4.31 -17.00
N GLN A 37 23.40 -4.15 -18.33
CA GLN A 37 22.49 -3.30 -19.10
C GLN A 37 21.41 -4.12 -19.83
N VAL A 38 20.24 -3.52 -19.96
CA VAL A 38 19.07 -4.05 -20.68
C VAL A 38 18.67 -3.04 -21.75
N VAL A 39 18.38 -3.50 -22.96
CA VAL A 39 17.88 -2.65 -24.05
C VAL A 39 16.36 -2.69 -24.08
N LEU A 40 15.74 -1.51 -23.97
CA LEU A 40 14.32 -1.29 -24.10
C LEU A 40 14.00 -0.80 -25.51
N ARG A 41 12.98 -1.40 -26.12
CA ARG A 41 12.48 -1.11 -27.48
C ARG A 41 11.01 -0.70 -27.49
N GLU A 42 10.30 -1.05 -26.44
CA GLU A 42 8.97 -0.53 -26.14
C GLU A 42 9.02 0.17 -24.78
N GLY A 43 8.04 1.02 -24.49
CA GLY A 43 7.94 1.77 -23.24
C GLY A 43 6.50 1.89 -22.78
N THR A 44 6.18 1.40 -21.58
CA THR A 44 4.84 1.47 -21.01
C THR A 44 4.57 2.88 -20.47
N ASN A 45 3.50 3.53 -20.93
CA ASN A 45 3.14 4.92 -20.60
C ASN A 45 4.33 5.90 -20.76
N MET A 46 5.09 5.81 -21.85
CA MET A 46 6.04 6.87 -22.22
C MET A 46 5.33 8.05 -22.88
N SER A 47 5.78 9.26 -22.59
CA SER A 47 5.40 10.47 -23.32
C SER A 47 6.43 10.82 -24.40
N ALA A 48 6.01 11.50 -25.46
CA ALA A 48 6.88 11.91 -26.56
C ALA A 48 6.50 13.30 -27.08
N ALA A 49 7.51 14.13 -27.39
CA ALA A 49 7.32 15.43 -28.01
C ALA A 49 8.32 15.65 -29.16
N LEU A 50 7.80 16.07 -30.32
CA LEU A 50 8.61 16.39 -31.50
C LEU A 50 9.31 17.75 -31.32
N SER A 51 10.57 17.85 -31.73
CA SER A 51 11.29 19.13 -31.73
C SER A 51 10.68 20.11 -32.74
N PRO A 52 10.81 21.43 -32.54
CA PRO A 52 10.26 22.43 -33.46
C PRO A 52 10.74 22.29 -34.92
N ASP A 53 11.96 21.79 -35.12
CA ASP A 53 12.54 21.53 -36.45
C ASP A 53 12.14 20.16 -37.05
N GLY A 54 11.37 19.34 -36.32
CA GLY A 54 10.91 18.02 -36.74
C GLY A 54 11.99 16.93 -36.80
N LYS A 55 13.23 17.20 -36.38
CA LYS A 55 14.37 16.28 -36.54
C LYS A 55 14.60 15.34 -35.36
N ARG A 56 14.12 15.69 -34.18
CA ARG A 56 14.37 14.98 -32.93
C ARG A 56 13.07 14.80 -32.15
N ILE A 57 13.03 13.77 -31.32
CA ILE A 57 11.93 13.49 -30.41
C ILE A 57 12.53 13.43 -29.02
N VAL A 58 11.96 14.16 -28.07
CA VAL A 58 12.23 13.96 -26.65
C VAL A 58 11.17 13.04 -26.07
N ILE A 59 11.60 12.06 -25.27
CA ILE A 59 10.69 11.14 -24.57
C ILE A 59 11.03 11.09 -23.09
N ASP A 60 10.04 10.75 -22.26
CA ASP A 60 10.33 10.08 -21.00
C ASP A 60 10.29 8.57 -21.20
N LEU A 61 11.19 7.84 -20.57
CA LEU A 61 11.16 6.38 -20.54
C LEU A 61 11.78 5.93 -19.24
N VAL A 62 11.02 5.14 -18.47
CA VAL A 62 11.40 4.65 -17.15
C VAL A 62 11.99 5.76 -16.25
N THR A 63 11.26 6.88 -16.10
CA THR A 63 11.63 8.02 -15.24
C THR A 63 12.94 8.75 -15.62
N GLY A 64 13.37 8.64 -16.88
CA GLY A 64 14.47 9.41 -17.44
C GLY A 64 14.07 10.16 -18.70
N ILE A 65 14.73 11.29 -18.98
CA ILE A 65 14.55 12.05 -20.22
C ILE A 65 15.55 11.58 -21.28
N TRP A 66 15.05 11.29 -22.48
CA TRP A 66 15.84 10.77 -23.59
C TRP A 66 15.59 11.55 -24.87
N LEU A 67 16.63 11.61 -25.72
CA LEU A 67 16.59 12.20 -27.05
C LEU A 67 16.73 11.10 -28.10
N VAL A 68 15.82 11.10 -29.07
CA VAL A 68 15.75 10.12 -30.17
C VAL A 68 15.72 10.86 -31.51
N PRO A 69 16.42 10.41 -32.56
CA PRO A 69 16.20 10.93 -33.91
C PRO A 69 14.74 10.73 -34.35
N ALA A 70 14.14 11.67 -35.09
CA ALA A 70 12.77 11.51 -35.58
C ALA A 70 12.59 10.35 -36.58
N THR A 71 13.70 9.83 -37.12
CA THR A 71 13.74 8.61 -37.94
C THR A 71 13.83 7.32 -37.12
N GLY A 72 14.02 7.44 -35.81
CA GLY A 72 14.25 6.33 -34.87
C GLY A 72 15.72 5.93 -34.72
N GLY A 73 15.97 5.00 -33.80
CA GLY A 73 17.28 4.43 -33.49
C GLY A 73 17.67 4.56 -32.01
N ARG A 74 18.98 4.66 -31.76
CA ARG A 74 19.53 4.71 -30.40
C ARG A 74 19.14 6.00 -29.67
N ALA A 75 18.57 5.85 -28.48
CA ALA A 75 18.22 6.95 -27.60
C ALA A 75 19.45 7.43 -26.79
N LYS A 76 19.61 8.75 -26.67
CA LYS A 76 20.61 9.38 -25.79
C LYS A 76 19.92 9.83 -24.50
N ARG A 77 20.36 9.31 -23.36
CA ARG A 77 19.85 9.75 -22.05
C ARG A 77 20.38 11.15 -21.69
N LEU A 78 19.52 12.00 -21.14
CA LEU A 78 19.87 13.36 -20.69
C LEU A 78 19.87 13.53 -19.17
N THR A 79 19.12 12.72 -18.42
CA THR A 79 19.05 12.78 -16.94
C THR A 79 19.61 11.52 -16.29
N ASP A 80 20.02 11.61 -15.02
CA ASP A 80 20.32 10.45 -14.19
C ASP A 80 19.03 9.77 -13.68
N ASP A 81 19.15 8.69 -12.89
CA ASP A 81 18.00 7.99 -12.28
C ASP A 81 17.48 8.66 -11.00
N LEU A 82 18.29 9.51 -10.36
CA LEU A 82 17.89 10.23 -9.15
C LEU A 82 16.92 11.36 -9.46
N GLN A 83 16.93 11.84 -10.71
CA GLN A 83 16.07 12.92 -11.15
C GLN A 83 14.58 12.52 -11.15
N ASP A 84 14.26 11.24 -11.36
CA ASP A 84 12.86 10.76 -11.43
C ASP A 84 12.01 11.66 -12.35
N ALA A 85 12.46 11.80 -13.59
CA ALA A 85 12.09 12.86 -14.52
C ALA A 85 11.09 12.37 -15.58
N THR A 86 10.03 13.14 -15.79
CA THR A 86 8.96 12.82 -16.76
C THR A 86 8.40 14.07 -17.45
N LEU A 87 7.55 13.87 -18.45
CA LEU A 87 6.78 14.88 -19.19
C LEU A 87 7.63 16.02 -19.77
N PRO A 88 8.57 15.72 -20.69
CA PRO A 88 9.40 16.72 -21.32
C PRO A 88 8.62 17.64 -22.29
N SER A 89 9.08 18.89 -22.39
CA SER A 89 8.59 19.91 -23.32
C SER A 89 9.77 20.66 -23.94
N TRP A 90 9.77 20.79 -25.27
CA TRP A 90 10.76 21.58 -25.99
C TRP A 90 10.57 23.08 -25.78
N SER A 91 11.68 23.82 -25.68
CA SER A 91 11.69 25.25 -25.94
C SER A 91 11.42 25.52 -27.44
N PRO A 92 10.85 26.67 -27.80
CA PRO A 92 10.49 26.97 -29.20
C PRO A 92 11.68 27.05 -30.14
N ASP A 93 12.88 27.34 -29.62
CA ASP A 93 14.14 27.32 -30.38
C ASP A 93 14.79 25.93 -30.48
N GLY A 94 14.22 24.91 -29.83
CA GLY A 94 14.74 23.55 -29.81
C GLY A 94 16.07 23.36 -29.08
N ARG A 95 16.49 24.33 -28.26
CA ARG A 95 17.77 24.29 -27.53
C ARG A 95 17.64 23.71 -26.12
N GLN A 96 16.46 23.82 -25.52
CA GLN A 96 16.21 23.42 -24.14
C GLN A 96 14.98 22.51 -24.03
N ILE A 97 14.96 21.74 -22.95
CA ILE A 97 13.89 20.82 -22.59
C ILE A 97 13.50 21.10 -21.14
N ALA A 98 12.25 21.48 -20.92
CA ALA A 98 11.66 21.57 -19.59
C ALA A 98 11.02 20.23 -19.24
N PHE A 99 11.04 19.84 -17.97
CA PHE A 99 10.43 18.60 -17.48
C PHE A 99 10.07 18.72 -16.00
N GLN A 100 9.22 17.83 -15.52
CA GLN A 100 8.95 17.70 -14.08
C GLN A 100 9.89 16.67 -13.47
N SER A 101 10.32 16.91 -12.23
CA SER A 101 11.22 16.02 -11.50
C SER A 101 10.81 15.89 -10.05
N TYR A 102 10.91 14.66 -9.53
CA TYR A 102 10.61 14.34 -8.14
C TYR A 102 11.85 14.26 -7.23
N ARG A 103 13.02 14.70 -7.71
CA ARG A 103 14.31 14.55 -7.04
C ARG A 103 14.29 14.97 -5.55
N ASP A 104 13.52 16.00 -5.22
CA ASP A 104 13.52 16.61 -3.88
C ASP A 104 12.31 16.20 -3.01
N GLY A 105 11.49 15.23 -3.46
CA GLY A 105 10.33 14.74 -2.70
C GLY A 105 9.00 15.46 -2.95
N ASN A 106 9.00 16.47 -3.84
CA ASN A 106 7.82 17.03 -4.49
C ASN A 106 8.16 17.25 -5.96
N PHE A 107 7.14 17.32 -6.83
CA PHE A 107 7.40 17.65 -8.24
C PHE A 107 7.78 19.12 -8.39
N HIS A 108 8.90 19.35 -9.05
CA HIS A 108 9.34 20.69 -9.43
C HIS A 108 9.72 20.73 -10.89
N LEU A 109 9.68 21.92 -11.47
CA LEU A 109 10.06 22.15 -12.85
C LEU A 109 11.57 22.31 -12.95
N TYR A 110 12.14 21.66 -13.95
CA TYR A 110 13.56 21.73 -14.29
C TYR A 110 13.72 22.00 -15.78
N VAL A 111 14.88 22.51 -16.16
CA VAL A 111 15.30 22.64 -17.57
C VAL A 111 16.67 22.00 -17.78
N ILE A 112 16.89 21.44 -18.96
CA ILE A 112 18.18 20.92 -19.42
C ILE A 112 18.40 21.30 -20.89
N ASP A 113 19.66 21.50 -21.29
CA ASP A 113 19.99 21.73 -22.69
C ASP A 113 19.84 20.44 -23.51
N ALA A 114 19.36 20.56 -24.75
CA ALA A 114 19.10 19.43 -25.63
C ALA A 114 20.35 18.66 -26.04
N ASP A 115 21.51 19.32 -26.02
CA ASP A 115 22.80 18.70 -26.28
C ASP A 115 23.36 17.99 -25.02
N GLY A 116 22.65 18.09 -23.90
CA GLY A 116 23.04 17.59 -22.58
C GLY A 116 23.63 18.69 -21.68
N GLY A 117 23.81 18.36 -20.41
CA GLY A 117 24.24 19.30 -19.37
C GLY A 117 23.63 18.93 -18.02
N GLY A 118 23.95 19.68 -16.97
CA GLY A 118 23.31 19.50 -15.67
C GLY A 118 21.91 20.12 -15.64
N PRO A 119 20.86 19.40 -15.16
CA PRO A 119 19.55 20.00 -14.95
C PRO A 119 19.59 21.24 -14.03
N ARG A 120 18.84 22.29 -14.40
CA ARG A 120 18.65 23.48 -13.57
C ARG A 120 17.22 23.52 -13.03
N LYS A 121 17.09 23.60 -11.70
CA LYS A 121 15.80 23.74 -11.01
C LYS A 121 15.20 25.13 -11.27
N LEU A 122 13.90 25.17 -11.56
CA LEU A 122 13.16 26.41 -11.84
C LEU A 122 12.18 26.80 -10.73
N THR A 123 11.71 25.83 -9.96
CA THR A 123 10.72 26.07 -8.90
C THR A 123 11.04 25.30 -7.63
N SER A 124 10.59 25.78 -6.48
CA SER A 124 10.75 25.12 -5.17
C SER A 124 9.50 25.31 -4.29
N GLY A 125 9.38 24.51 -3.24
CA GLY A 125 8.33 24.67 -2.22
C GLY A 125 7.72 23.33 -1.79
N PRO A 126 6.67 23.37 -0.96
CA PRO A 126 5.97 22.17 -0.48
C PRO A 126 4.95 21.62 -1.50
N PHE A 127 4.68 22.37 -2.57
CA PHE A 127 3.68 22.09 -3.58
C PHE A 127 4.25 21.31 -4.76
N ASP A 128 3.40 20.51 -5.41
CA ASP A 128 3.74 19.83 -6.66
C ASP A 128 3.55 20.82 -7.81
N HIS A 129 4.55 20.92 -8.70
CA HIS A 129 4.51 21.66 -9.96
C HIS A 129 4.78 20.70 -11.11
N ARG A 130 3.78 20.51 -11.97
CA ARG A 130 3.73 19.37 -12.91
C ARG A 130 3.44 19.79 -14.34
N GLU A 131 3.74 18.89 -15.26
CA GLU A 131 3.32 18.97 -16.67
C GLU A 131 3.74 20.29 -17.38
N PRO A 132 5.04 20.66 -17.38
CA PRO A 132 5.46 21.93 -17.96
C PRO A 132 5.21 22.01 -19.47
N ALA A 133 4.85 23.21 -19.94
CA ALA A 133 4.72 23.54 -21.35
C ALA A 133 5.30 24.94 -21.64
N PHE A 134 6.31 25.00 -22.51
CA PHE A 134 6.89 26.27 -22.97
C PHE A 134 5.89 27.09 -23.76
N SER A 135 5.86 28.39 -23.48
CA SER A 135 5.19 29.35 -24.35
C SER A 135 5.91 29.45 -25.69
N PRO A 136 5.19 29.75 -26.80
CA PRO A 136 5.81 29.87 -28.13
C PRO A 136 6.90 30.96 -28.23
N ASP A 137 6.85 31.97 -27.36
CA ASP A 137 7.88 33.03 -27.26
C ASP A 137 9.09 32.64 -26.38
N GLY A 138 9.04 31.48 -25.72
CA GLY A 138 10.12 30.96 -24.86
C GLY A 138 10.29 31.69 -23.54
N LYS A 139 9.42 32.64 -23.18
CA LYS A 139 9.56 33.47 -21.97
C LYS A 139 8.90 32.86 -20.73
N ARG A 140 7.96 31.94 -20.91
CA ARG A 140 7.12 31.40 -19.84
C ARG A 140 6.97 29.88 -19.92
N LEU A 141 6.66 29.27 -18.78
CA LEU A 141 6.15 27.89 -18.69
C LEU A 141 4.74 27.90 -18.12
N ALA A 142 3.80 27.22 -18.78
CA ALA A 142 2.54 26.82 -18.17
C ALA A 142 2.70 25.49 -17.46
N PHE A 143 2.05 25.30 -16.32
CA PHE A 143 2.14 24.07 -15.52
C PHE A 143 0.94 23.94 -14.57
N SER A 144 0.73 22.74 -14.01
CA SER A 144 -0.31 22.50 -12.98
C SER A 144 0.28 22.51 -11.57
N SER A 145 -0.43 23.07 -10.58
CA SER A 145 0.03 23.13 -9.19
C SER A 145 -1.10 23.12 -8.16
N ASP A 146 -0.87 22.39 -7.06
CA ASP A 146 -1.78 22.21 -5.92
C ASP A 146 -1.68 23.29 -4.82
N ARG A 147 -1.00 24.40 -5.10
CA ARG A 147 -0.65 25.43 -4.10
C ARG A 147 -1.83 26.14 -3.43
N ASP A 148 -3.00 26.13 -4.08
CA ASP A 148 -4.22 26.75 -3.57
C ASP A 148 -5.24 25.72 -3.04
N GLY A 149 -4.84 24.45 -2.86
CA GLY A 149 -5.68 23.37 -2.31
C GLY A 149 -6.44 22.53 -3.36
N SER A 150 -6.20 22.79 -4.63
CA SER A 150 -6.57 21.98 -5.81
C SER A 150 -5.55 22.22 -6.91
N TYR A 151 -5.42 21.31 -7.88
CA TYR A 151 -4.54 21.57 -9.04
C TYR A 151 -5.15 22.63 -9.96
N GLY A 152 -4.57 23.82 -10.00
CA GLY A 152 -4.88 24.87 -10.99
C GLY A 152 -3.79 25.00 -12.06
N ILE A 153 -4.02 25.83 -13.08
CA ILE A 153 -3.06 26.18 -14.13
C ILE A 153 -2.34 27.48 -13.78
N TRP A 154 -1.01 27.46 -13.89
CA TRP A 154 -0.12 28.53 -13.49
C TRP A 154 0.89 28.86 -14.58
N LEU A 155 1.38 30.11 -14.57
CA LEU A 155 2.49 30.55 -15.40
C LEU A 155 3.71 30.85 -14.55
N LEU A 156 4.87 30.35 -14.97
CA LEU A 156 6.18 30.75 -14.47
C LEU A 156 6.83 31.66 -15.51
N ASP A 157 7.18 32.88 -15.11
CA ASP A 157 8.04 33.77 -15.89
C ASP A 157 9.51 33.37 -15.71
N LEU A 158 10.21 33.07 -16.81
CA LEU A 158 11.56 32.50 -16.74
C LEU A 158 12.65 33.53 -16.44
N ALA A 159 12.36 34.82 -16.61
CA ALA A 159 13.33 35.89 -16.34
C ALA A 159 13.30 36.30 -14.85
N SER A 160 12.10 36.47 -14.30
CA SER A 160 11.88 36.92 -12.92
C SER A 160 11.70 35.79 -11.92
N GLY A 161 11.29 34.60 -12.37
CA GLY A 161 10.86 33.50 -11.50
C GLY A 161 9.48 33.69 -10.89
N ALA A 162 8.74 34.74 -11.28
CA ALA A 162 7.40 35.02 -10.78
C ALA A 162 6.41 33.93 -11.23
N ILE A 163 5.53 33.52 -10.32
CA ILE A 163 4.47 32.56 -10.61
C ILE A 163 3.10 33.20 -10.43
N THR A 164 2.26 33.14 -11.46
CA THR A 164 0.93 33.74 -11.48
C THR A 164 -0.15 32.73 -11.83
N ALA A 165 -1.29 32.79 -11.14
CA ALA A 165 -2.44 31.93 -11.44
C ALA A 165 -3.04 32.29 -12.81
N VAL A 166 -3.45 31.28 -13.56
CA VAL A 166 -4.32 31.42 -14.74
C VAL A 166 -5.74 31.01 -14.38
N THR A 167 -5.87 29.97 -13.54
CA THR A 167 -7.14 29.47 -13.03
C THR A 167 -7.06 29.30 -11.51
N THR A 168 -8.20 29.51 -10.84
CA THR A 168 -8.31 29.48 -9.37
C THR A 168 -9.61 28.76 -8.93
N THR A 169 -9.99 27.70 -9.63
CA THR A 169 -11.22 26.94 -9.35
C THR A 169 -10.94 25.76 -8.41
N PRO A 170 -11.95 25.20 -7.72
CA PRO A 170 -11.80 24.00 -6.90
C PRO A 170 -11.66 22.69 -7.71
N ASP A 171 -11.62 22.79 -9.04
CA ASP A 171 -11.43 21.64 -9.94
C ASP A 171 -9.97 21.17 -9.97
N GLU A 172 -9.75 19.95 -10.43
CA GLU A 172 -8.44 19.36 -10.66
C GLU A 172 -8.03 19.51 -12.13
N GLU A 173 -7.21 20.51 -12.41
CA GLU A 173 -6.81 20.90 -13.76
C GLU A 173 -5.38 20.44 -14.10
N ALA A 174 -5.19 19.92 -15.31
CA ALA A 174 -3.99 19.17 -15.66
C ALA A 174 -3.55 19.32 -17.12
N ALA A 175 -2.27 19.03 -17.35
CA ALA A 175 -1.62 18.88 -18.65
C ALA A 175 -1.82 20.09 -19.60
N PRO A 176 -1.47 21.32 -19.19
CA PRO A 176 -1.65 22.50 -20.03
C PRO A 176 -0.79 22.44 -21.30
N LYS A 177 -1.35 22.88 -22.43
CA LYS A 177 -0.61 23.09 -23.70
C LYS A 177 -0.98 24.42 -24.33
N TRP A 178 0.01 25.10 -24.90
CA TRP A 178 -0.16 26.39 -25.57
C TRP A 178 -0.73 26.22 -26.98
N SER A 179 -1.55 27.18 -27.39
CA SER A 179 -1.81 27.43 -28.81
C SER A 179 -0.55 27.96 -29.49
N ALA A 180 -0.41 27.72 -30.80
CA ALA A 180 0.77 28.11 -31.57
C ALA A 180 1.03 29.64 -31.56
N ASP A 181 -0.02 30.44 -31.43
CA ASP A 181 0.04 31.91 -31.32
C ASP A 181 0.39 32.42 -29.90
N GLY A 182 0.44 31.52 -28.90
CA GLY A 182 0.74 31.85 -27.52
C GLY A 182 -0.37 32.62 -26.77
N GLN A 183 -1.58 32.70 -27.32
CA GLN A 183 -2.68 33.44 -26.72
C GLN A 183 -3.55 32.60 -25.78
N ARG A 184 -3.60 31.29 -25.99
CA ARG A 184 -4.48 30.36 -25.26
C ARG A 184 -3.74 29.16 -24.70
N LEU A 185 -4.32 28.61 -23.63
CA LEU A 185 -3.95 27.31 -23.07
C LEU A 185 -5.14 26.36 -23.19
N VAL A 186 -4.87 25.08 -23.48
CA VAL A 186 -5.84 23.97 -23.36
C VAL A 186 -5.39 23.03 -22.25
N PHE A 187 -6.33 22.50 -21.45
CA PHE A 187 -6.05 21.64 -20.31
C PHE A 187 -7.24 20.73 -19.98
N THR A 188 -6.97 19.64 -19.26
CA THR A 188 -7.99 18.71 -18.76
C THR A 188 -8.58 19.25 -17.45
N VAL A 189 -9.86 18.99 -17.19
CA VAL A 189 -10.57 19.36 -15.95
C VAL A 189 -11.22 18.12 -15.36
N ASN A 190 -10.85 17.76 -14.12
CA ASN A 190 -11.34 16.60 -13.37
C ASN A 190 -11.39 15.32 -14.22
N ASP A 191 -10.45 15.15 -15.15
CA ASP A 191 -10.40 14.10 -16.21
C ASP A 191 -11.68 13.87 -17.04
N THR A 192 -12.69 14.73 -16.92
CA THR A 192 -14.03 14.58 -17.53
C THR A 192 -14.37 15.70 -18.50
N ALA A 193 -13.51 16.70 -18.63
CA ALA A 193 -13.67 17.76 -19.60
C ALA A 193 -12.32 18.29 -20.11
N ILE A 194 -12.38 19.01 -21.23
CA ILE A 194 -11.25 19.77 -21.78
C ILE A 194 -11.71 21.20 -21.96
N ASP A 195 -10.96 22.12 -21.36
CA ASP A 195 -11.20 23.55 -21.43
C ASP A 195 -10.04 24.26 -22.11
N SER A 196 -10.34 25.45 -22.64
CA SER A 196 -9.32 26.41 -23.03
C SER A 196 -9.50 27.72 -22.28
N VAL A 197 -8.41 28.46 -22.07
CA VAL A 197 -8.41 29.78 -21.46
C VAL A 197 -7.55 30.74 -22.29
N THR A 198 -8.07 31.95 -22.53
CA THR A 198 -7.32 33.06 -23.12
C THR A 198 -6.49 33.73 -22.04
N VAL A 199 -5.17 33.66 -22.15
CA VAL A 199 -4.24 34.04 -21.06
C VAL A 199 -4.33 35.52 -20.70
N ALA A 200 -4.56 36.40 -21.68
CA ALA A 200 -4.61 37.85 -21.45
C ALA A 200 -5.90 38.31 -20.73
N THR A 201 -7.01 37.61 -20.93
CA THR A 201 -8.34 38.02 -20.43
C THR A 201 -8.88 37.11 -19.33
N GLY A 202 -8.34 35.91 -19.19
CA GLY A 202 -8.91 34.85 -18.33
C GLY A 202 -10.19 34.23 -18.90
N GLU A 203 -10.59 34.57 -20.14
CA GLU A 203 -11.80 34.05 -20.75
C GLU A 203 -11.68 32.54 -20.96
N ARG A 204 -12.59 31.77 -20.36
CA ARG A 204 -12.60 30.31 -20.36
C ARG A 204 -13.69 29.77 -21.28
N LYS A 205 -13.37 28.74 -22.06
CA LYS A 205 -14.29 28.04 -22.96
C LYS A 205 -14.19 26.53 -22.78
N ARG A 206 -15.32 25.88 -22.50
CA ARG A 206 -15.48 24.42 -22.53
C ARG A 206 -15.40 23.92 -23.98
N LEU A 207 -14.48 23.00 -24.27
CA LEU A 207 -14.31 22.42 -25.60
C LEU A 207 -14.94 21.02 -25.70
N ILE A 208 -14.71 20.17 -24.70
CA ILE A 208 -15.20 18.78 -24.65
C ILE A 208 -15.74 18.49 -23.25
N THR A 209 -16.86 17.77 -23.16
CA THR A 209 -17.43 17.26 -21.91
C THR A 209 -17.67 15.76 -22.03
N ALA A 210 -17.40 15.00 -20.97
CA ALA A 210 -17.55 13.55 -20.95
C ALA A 210 -19.01 13.14 -21.15
N THR A 211 -19.20 12.07 -21.92
CA THR A 211 -20.49 11.39 -22.02
C THR A 211 -20.44 10.07 -21.27
N GLY A 212 -21.25 9.93 -20.22
CA GLY A 212 -21.25 8.73 -19.38
C GLY A 212 -19.93 8.54 -18.61
N VAL A 213 -19.18 7.50 -18.95
CA VAL A 213 -17.95 7.07 -18.25
C VAL A 213 -16.65 7.48 -18.95
N ASP A 214 -16.73 8.36 -19.96
CA ASP A 214 -15.55 8.85 -20.67
C ASP A 214 -14.59 9.60 -19.76
N ARG A 215 -13.29 9.37 -19.96
CA ARG A 215 -12.21 10.13 -19.34
C ARG A 215 -11.25 10.65 -20.40
N PHE A 216 -10.67 11.82 -20.19
CA PHE A 216 -9.82 12.51 -21.17
C PHE A 216 -8.45 12.86 -20.62
N PHE A 217 -7.41 12.65 -21.43
CA PHE A 217 -6.03 12.89 -21.02
C PHE A 217 -5.20 13.51 -22.14
N GLY A 218 -4.16 14.26 -21.77
CA GLY A 218 -3.16 14.80 -22.69
C GLY A 218 -3.74 15.66 -23.82
N PRO A 219 -4.46 16.76 -23.52
CA PRO A 219 -5.00 17.62 -24.57
C PRO A 219 -3.90 18.42 -25.27
N ALA A 220 -4.08 18.70 -26.55
CA ALA A 220 -3.29 19.64 -27.34
C ALA A 220 -4.14 20.24 -28.45
N PHE A 221 -3.83 21.45 -28.92
CA PHE A 221 -4.49 21.99 -30.11
C PHE A 221 -4.13 21.18 -31.36
N GLY A 222 -5.13 20.86 -32.17
CA GLY A 222 -4.98 20.23 -33.47
C GLY A 222 -4.46 21.19 -34.54
N PRO A 223 -4.37 20.73 -35.80
CA PRO A 223 -3.76 21.48 -36.90
C PRO A 223 -4.40 22.83 -37.21
N ASP A 224 -5.68 22.99 -36.89
CA ASP A 224 -6.45 24.24 -37.10
C ASP A 224 -6.21 25.28 -35.99
N GLY A 225 -5.48 24.92 -34.93
CA GLY A 225 -5.24 25.75 -33.76
C GLY A 225 -6.50 26.00 -32.90
N GLN A 226 -7.60 25.28 -33.13
CA GLN A 226 -8.88 25.50 -32.46
C GLN A 226 -9.45 24.22 -31.85
N THR A 227 -9.43 23.13 -32.62
CA THR A 227 -10.00 21.85 -32.21
C THR A 227 -9.03 21.11 -31.28
N PRO A 228 -9.45 20.63 -30.10
CA PRO A 228 -8.55 19.87 -29.23
C PRO A 228 -8.35 18.45 -29.75
N SER A 229 -7.12 17.96 -29.71
CA SER A 229 -6.77 16.55 -29.77
C SER A 229 -6.48 16.03 -28.37
N TYR A 230 -6.82 14.78 -28.07
CA TYR A 230 -6.70 14.19 -26.73
C TYR A 230 -6.84 12.66 -26.77
N MET A 231 -6.42 11.98 -25.71
CA MET A 231 -6.74 10.57 -25.50
C MET A 231 -8.09 10.45 -24.78
N ARG A 232 -9.04 9.70 -25.35
CA ARG A 232 -10.29 9.29 -24.69
C ARG A 232 -10.16 7.86 -24.21
N LEU A 233 -10.40 7.65 -22.91
CA LEU A 233 -10.56 6.35 -22.29
C LEU A 233 -12.06 6.07 -22.09
N ARG A 234 -12.53 4.93 -22.59
CA ARG A 234 -13.89 4.41 -22.39
C ARG A 234 -13.83 2.92 -22.14
N GLY A 235 -13.97 2.52 -20.88
CA GLY A 235 -13.76 1.12 -20.49
C GLY A 235 -12.39 0.64 -20.99
N PRO A 236 -12.31 -0.48 -21.75
CA PRO A 236 -11.04 -1.06 -22.20
C PRO A 236 -10.44 -0.37 -23.43
N ASP A 237 -11.05 0.72 -23.92
CA ASP A 237 -10.68 1.36 -25.17
C ASP A 237 -10.01 2.71 -24.89
N ALA A 238 -8.78 2.88 -25.39
CA ALA A 238 -8.00 4.11 -25.27
C ALA A 238 -7.67 4.64 -26.67
N HIS A 239 -8.25 5.77 -27.08
CA HIS A 239 -8.15 6.24 -28.46
C HIS A 239 -7.73 7.70 -28.56
N LEU A 240 -6.95 8.02 -29.60
CA LEU A 240 -6.65 9.39 -29.98
C LEU A 240 -7.85 10.01 -30.70
N MET A 241 -8.26 11.18 -30.23
CA MET A 241 -9.37 11.98 -30.73
C MET A 241 -8.86 13.31 -31.30
N LEU A 242 -9.61 13.88 -32.24
CA LEU A 242 -9.52 15.27 -32.71
C LEU A 242 -10.93 15.85 -32.74
N GLY A 243 -11.27 16.65 -31.74
CA GLY A 243 -12.67 16.96 -31.43
C GLY A 243 -13.44 15.67 -31.21
N GLU A 244 -14.59 15.54 -31.87
CA GLU A 244 -15.41 14.31 -31.83
C GLU A 244 -14.88 13.18 -32.75
N GLN A 245 -13.89 13.47 -33.61
CA GLN A 245 -13.37 12.48 -34.56
C GLN A 245 -12.36 11.54 -33.88
N GLN A 246 -12.63 10.23 -33.93
CA GLN A 246 -11.69 9.19 -33.52
C GLN A 246 -10.67 8.90 -34.63
N LEU A 247 -9.37 8.99 -34.31
CA LEU A 247 -8.26 8.80 -35.27
C LEU A 247 -7.65 7.40 -35.23
N THR A 248 -7.73 6.71 -34.10
CA THR A 248 -7.12 5.37 -33.88
C THR A 248 -8.17 4.31 -33.64
N ARG A 249 -7.89 3.06 -33.99
CA ARG A 249 -8.73 1.88 -33.71
C ARG A 249 -7.82 0.73 -33.27
N ASP A 250 -8.25 -0.03 -32.27
CA ASP A 250 -7.53 -1.20 -31.75
C ASP A 250 -6.10 -0.92 -31.22
N GLU A 251 -5.80 0.34 -30.90
CA GLU A 251 -4.54 0.80 -30.32
C GLU A 251 -4.76 1.11 -28.83
N ASP A 252 -3.76 0.85 -27.99
CA ASP A 252 -3.67 1.35 -26.62
C ASP A 252 -2.93 2.69 -26.60
N VAL A 253 -3.66 3.79 -26.84
CA VAL A 253 -3.07 5.13 -26.87
C VAL A 253 -2.80 5.62 -25.46
N PHE A 254 -1.57 6.07 -25.19
CA PHE A 254 -1.21 6.59 -23.87
C PHE A 254 -1.72 8.01 -23.66
N GLY A 255 -2.03 8.35 -22.41
CA GLY A 255 -2.71 9.59 -22.01
C GLY A 255 -1.85 10.86 -22.03
N PHE A 256 -1.05 11.07 -23.07
CA PHE A 256 -0.18 12.23 -23.22
C PHE A 256 -0.49 13.01 -24.49
N ALA A 257 -0.13 14.30 -24.48
CA ALA A 257 -0.36 15.21 -25.60
C ALA A 257 0.33 14.73 -26.89
N ALA A 258 -0.45 14.61 -27.96
CA ALA A 258 0.08 14.34 -29.29
C ALA A 258 0.78 15.59 -29.86
N SER A 259 1.82 15.38 -30.67
CA SER A 259 2.53 16.46 -31.37
C SER A 259 2.09 16.55 -32.83
N TRP A 260 1.56 17.70 -33.23
CA TRP A 260 1.11 17.94 -34.60
C TRP A 260 2.19 18.65 -35.43
N SER A 261 2.35 18.23 -36.68
CA SER A 261 3.23 18.85 -37.68
C SER A 261 2.48 18.94 -39.00
N GLY A 262 1.79 20.06 -39.22
CA GLY A 262 0.79 20.14 -40.28
C GLY A 262 -0.36 19.18 -39.98
N GLN A 263 -0.70 18.32 -40.95
CA GLN A 263 -1.75 17.30 -40.78
C GLN A 263 -1.23 15.98 -40.19
N ASP A 264 0.08 15.84 -40.02
CA ASP A 264 0.68 14.66 -39.42
C ASP A 264 0.64 14.75 -37.90
N VAL A 265 0.44 13.61 -37.24
CA VAL A 265 0.43 13.50 -35.78
C VAL A 265 1.42 12.45 -35.28
N LEU A 266 2.26 12.85 -34.33
CA LEU A 266 3.11 11.98 -33.53
C LEU A 266 2.42 11.69 -32.19
N TYR A 267 2.30 10.41 -31.83
CA TYR A 267 1.69 9.98 -30.58
C TYR A 267 2.34 8.68 -30.09
N VAL A 268 2.00 8.23 -28.89
CA VAL A 268 2.51 6.96 -28.33
C VAL A 268 1.34 6.00 -28.15
N ALA A 269 1.49 4.79 -28.67
CA ALA A 269 0.52 3.71 -28.49
C ALA A 269 1.20 2.33 -28.58
N ASP A 270 0.61 1.34 -27.91
CA ASP A 270 1.10 -0.05 -27.89
C ASP A 270 2.61 -0.16 -27.55
N GLY A 271 3.07 0.67 -26.61
CA GLY A 271 4.45 0.74 -26.20
C GLY A 271 5.41 1.31 -27.24
N ARG A 272 4.92 1.95 -28.32
CA ARG A 272 5.72 2.47 -29.43
C ARG A 272 5.41 3.94 -29.71
N ILE A 273 6.41 4.65 -30.24
CA ILE A 273 6.21 5.98 -30.81
C ILE A 273 5.69 5.81 -32.24
N ARG A 274 4.59 6.47 -32.58
CA ARG A 274 3.93 6.34 -33.87
C ARG A 274 3.77 7.70 -34.54
N ARG A 275 3.92 7.71 -35.86
CA ARG A 275 3.55 8.82 -36.72
C ARG A 275 2.39 8.39 -37.62
N ARG A 276 1.33 9.19 -37.64
CA ARG A 276 0.18 9.01 -38.52
C ARG A 276 0.10 10.17 -39.51
N SER A 277 -0.06 9.80 -40.77
CA SER A 277 -0.23 10.72 -41.91
C SER A 277 -1.47 10.28 -42.68
N GLY A 278 -2.61 10.91 -42.40
CA GLY A 278 -3.92 10.41 -42.84
C GLY A 278 -4.22 9.02 -42.27
N GLY A 279 -4.43 8.03 -43.15
CA GLY A 279 -4.68 6.63 -42.74
C GLY A 279 -3.41 5.81 -42.46
N ALA A 280 -2.24 6.24 -42.94
CA ALA A 280 -1.00 5.49 -42.80
C ALA A 280 -0.38 5.69 -41.41
N VAL A 281 0.09 4.61 -40.79
CA VAL A 281 0.76 4.61 -39.48
C VAL A 281 2.15 4.01 -39.63
N LYS A 282 3.16 4.67 -39.05
CA LYS A 282 4.55 4.21 -39.02
C LYS A 282 5.09 4.26 -37.59
N ASP A 283 5.64 3.14 -37.13
CA ASP A 283 6.40 3.08 -35.88
C ASP A 283 7.78 3.74 -36.06
N ILE A 284 8.20 4.51 -35.06
CA ILE A 284 9.53 5.08 -34.94
C ILE A 284 10.30 4.21 -33.95
N PRO A 285 11.29 3.41 -34.40
CA PRO A 285 11.98 2.47 -33.52
C PRO A 285 12.83 3.21 -32.49
N ILE A 286 12.91 2.65 -31.28
CA ILE A 286 13.78 3.15 -30.21
C ILE A 286 14.69 2.04 -29.67
N GLU A 287 15.89 2.42 -29.24
CA GLU A 287 16.80 1.57 -28.46
C GLU A 287 17.36 2.36 -27.28
N ALA A 288 16.86 2.08 -26.07
CA ALA A 288 17.31 2.72 -24.84
C ALA A 288 17.99 1.70 -23.91
N GLY A 289 19.28 1.90 -23.62
CA GLY A 289 20.03 1.06 -22.69
C GLY A 289 19.87 1.55 -21.26
N VAL A 290 19.31 0.73 -20.37
CA VAL A 290 19.12 1.02 -18.94
C VAL A 290 19.89 0.02 -18.09
N SER A 291 20.25 0.41 -16.87
CA SER A 291 20.99 -0.46 -15.96
C SER A 291 20.05 -1.20 -15.02
N VAL A 292 20.41 -2.42 -14.61
CA VAL A 292 19.74 -3.16 -13.54
C VAL A 292 20.78 -3.61 -12.51
N ALA A 293 20.47 -3.46 -11.23
CA ALA A 293 21.40 -3.87 -10.17
C ALA A 293 21.43 -5.39 -10.00
N ARG A 294 22.62 -5.92 -9.70
CA ARG A 294 22.79 -7.26 -9.12
C ARG A 294 22.60 -7.16 -7.61
N ARG A 295 21.88 -8.12 -7.02
CA ARG A 295 21.59 -8.18 -5.57
C ARG A 295 22.47 -9.23 -4.92
N ASN A 296 23.59 -8.79 -4.36
CA ASN A 296 24.56 -9.67 -3.70
C ASN A 296 24.73 -9.23 -2.25
N TYR A 297 23.90 -9.77 -1.36
CA TYR A 297 24.04 -9.58 0.08
C TYR A 297 23.66 -10.86 0.82
N ARG A 298 24.19 -11.03 2.03
CA ARG A 298 23.84 -12.16 2.88
C ARG A 298 22.48 -11.90 3.53
N ARG A 299 21.46 -12.65 3.13
CA ARG A 299 20.14 -12.57 3.73
C ARG A 299 20.13 -13.09 5.16
N ARG A 300 19.50 -12.34 6.05
CA ARG A 300 19.09 -12.78 7.38
C ARG A 300 17.79 -13.56 7.21
N VAL A 301 17.77 -14.81 7.68
CA VAL A 301 16.58 -15.66 7.65
C VAL A 301 16.05 -15.77 9.08
N ARG A 302 14.74 -15.58 9.26
CA ARG A 302 14.11 -15.76 10.57
C ARG A 302 14.16 -17.23 10.98
N ASP A 303 14.56 -17.47 12.22
CA ASP A 303 14.45 -18.79 12.83
C ASP A 303 13.00 -19.03 13.29
N LEU A 304 12.30 -19.90 12.55
CA LEU A 304 10.92 -20.30 12.81
C LEU A 304 10.78 -21.41 13.86
N GLY A 305 11.88 -22.03 14.29
CA GLY A 305 11.89 -23.23 15.13
C GLY A 305 12.46 -23.03 16.54
N SER A 306 13.17 -21.94 16.82
CA SER A 306 13.71 -21.67 18.16
C SER A 306 12.62 -21.69 19.24
N GLN A 307 12.91 -22.39 20.34
CA GLN A 307 12.11 -22.42 21.57
C GLN A 307 12.80 -21.67 22.72
N ALA A 308 13.86 -20.91 22.43
CA ALA A 308 14.57 -20.14 23.44
C ALA A 308 13.65 -19.06 24.03
N PRO A 309 13.70 -18.82 25.35
CA PRO A 309 13.02 -17.68 25.96
C PRO A 309 13.48 -16.37 25.30
N THR A 310 12.52 -15.58 24.83
CA THR A 310 12.74 -14.33 24.11
C THR A 310 12.06 -13.18 24.86
N PRO A 311 12.73 -12.02 25.07
CA PRO A 311 12.09 -10.86 25.68
C PRO A 311 10.90 -10.36 24.87
N VAL A 312 9.81 -9.98 25.54
CA VAL A 312 8.67 -9.30 24.90
C VAL A 312 9.10 -7.92 24.41
N ARG A 313 8.86 -7.62 23.12
CA ARG A 313 9.09 -6.30 22.52
C ARG A 313 7.81 -5.67 21.97
N GLY A 314 6.78 -6.47 21.69
CA GLY A 314 5.49 -6.05 21.18
C GLY A 314 4.59 -5.46 22.28
N ILE A 315 4.98 -4.32 22.84
CA ILE A 315 4.18 -3.59 23.83
C ILE A 315 3.36 -2.53 23.10
N VAL A 316 2.04 -2.63 23.21
CA VAL A 316 1.10 -1.80 22.46
C VAL A 316 0.22 -1.00 23.43
N SER A 317 0.00 0.27 23.09
CA SER A 317 -0.95 1.16 23.79
C SER A 317 -0.69 1.28 25.30
N PRO A 318 0.52 1.67 25.74
CA PRO A 318 0.76 1.92 27.16
C PRO A 318 -0.13 3.07 27.64
N ALA A 319 -0.81 2.87 28.76
CA ALA A 319 -1.59 3.87 29.49
C ALA A 319 -1.04 3.98 30.91
N VAL A 320 -0.90 5.18 31.43
CA VAL A 320 -0.37 5.42 32.79
C VAL A 320 -1.54 5.73 33.72
N SER A 321 -1.51 5.21 34.95
CA SER A 321 -2.53 5.50 35.95
C SER A 321 -2.54 6.98 36.36
N PRO A 322 -3.67 7.54 36.80
CA PRO A 322 -3.78 8.96 37.17
C PRO A 322 -2.77 9.41 38.24
N ASP A 323 -2.41 8.53 39.17
CA ASP A 323 -1.39 8.76 40.21
C ASP A 323 0.05 8.61 39.70
N GLY A 324 0.25 8.20 38.45
CA GLY A 324 1.55 7.99 37.82
C GLY A 324 2.31 6.74 38.27
N THR A 325 1.72 5.87 39.09
CA THR A 325 2.44 4.74 39.72
C THR A 325 2.39 3.45 38.92
N GLN A 326 1.43 3.28 38.03
CA GLN A 326 1.21 2.06 37.26
C GLN A 326 1.08 2.33 35.76
N ILE A 327 1.36 1.30 34.96
CA ILE A 327 1.25 1.31 33.50
C ILE A 327 0.48 0.06 33.08
N ALA A 328 -0.60 0.25 32.33
CA ALA A 328 -1.34 -0.80 31.65
C ALA A 328 -0.97 -0.85 30.17
N TYR A 329 -0.87 -2.04 29.57
CA TYR A 329 -0.53 -2.19 28.15
C TYR A 329 -0.99 -3.55 27.60
N ARG A 330 -1.01 -3.69 26.26
CA ARG A 330 -1.22 -4.98 25.59
C ARG A 330 0.12 -5.61 25.18
N ALA A 331 0.25 -6.90 25.39
CA ALA A 331 1.28 -7.77 24.81
C ALA A 331 0.78 -9.22 24.78
N LEU A 332 1.29 -10.08 23.89
CA LEU A 332 0.99 -11.52 23.89
C LEU A 332 -0.52 -11.84 23.97
N ASN A 333 -1.34 -11.09 23.22
CA ASN A 333 -2.81 -11.17 23.20
C ASN A 333 -3.44 -11.06 24.61
N ALA A 334 -2.88 -10.21 25.47
CA ALA A 334 -3.34 -10.00 26.84
C ALA A 334 -3.07 -8.58 27.33
N LEU A 335 -3.83 -8.18 28.35
CA LEU A 335 -3.60 -6.93 29.07
C LEU A 335 -2.74 -7.18 30.30
N TYR A 336 -1.75 -6.32 30.51
CA TYR A 336 -0.80 -6.37 31.62
C TYR A 336 -0.81 -5.07 32.41
N LEU A 337 -0.41 -5.17 33.68
CA LEU A 337 -0.22 -4.07 34.62
C LEU A 337 1.19 -4.15 35.23
N VAL A 338 1.92 -3.04 35.26
CA VAL A 338 3.26 -2.97 35.87
C VAL A 338 3.47 -1.65 36.61
N ALA A 339 4.35 -1.63 37.61
CA ALA A 339 4.76 -0.37 38.24
C ALA A 339 5.53 0.52 37.25
N SER A 340 5.36 1.84 37.32
CA SER A 340 6.04 2.81 36.45
C SER A 340 7.56 2.91 36.72
N ALA A 341 8.03 2.35 37.83
CA ALA A 341 9.44 2.12 38.10
C ALA A 341 10.03 0.97 37.23
N GLY A 342 9.19 0.05 36.75
CA GLY A 342 9.56 -1.21 36.11
C GLY A 342 9.33 -2.40 37.04
N GLY A 343 9.68 -3.60 36.58
CA GLY A 343 9.56 -4.84 37.34
C GLY A 343 8.83 -5.95 36.56
N THR A 344 8.20 -6.87 37.30
CA THR A 344 7.45 -7.98 36.73
C THR A 344 6.00 -7.59 36.47
N PRO A 345 5.55 -7.58 35.21
CA PRO A 345 4.17 -7.25 34.87
C PRO A 345 3.19 -8.35 35.31
N LYS A 346 2.02 -7.95 35.81
CA LYS A 346 0.89 -8.82 36.14
C LYS A 346 -0.05 -8.92 34.96
N ARG A 347 -0.33 -10.14 34.47
CA ARG A 347 -1.36 -10.40 33.46
C ARG A 347 -2.74 -10.23 34.11
N ILE A 348 -3.63 -9.42 33.51
CA ILE A 348 -4.93 -9.08 34.11
C ILE A 348 -6.14 -9.46 33.25
N VAL A 349 -5.99 -9.54 31.92
CA VAL A 349 -7.03 -10.06 31.00
C VAL A 349 -6.36 -10.97 29.98
N SER A 350 -6.81 -12.22 29.88
CA SER A 350 -6.27 -13.23 28.96
C SER A 350 -7.27 -14.38 28.76
N ASP A 351 -8.18 -14.22 27.81
CA ASP A 351 -9.36 -15.07 27.61
C ASP A 351 -9.51 -15.55 26.15
N ASP A 352 -8.41 -15.70 25.41
CA ASP A 352 -8.33 -16.14 23.98
C ASP A 352 -8.97 -15.21 22.95
N TYR A 353 -9.72 -14.21 23.42
CA TYR A 353 -10.26 -13.10 22.64
C TYR A 353 -9.21 -12.00 22.44
N PHE A 354 -9.44 -11.17 21.43
CA PHE A 354 -8.58 -10.02 21.15
C PHE A 354 -8.94 -8.88 22.08
N ASN A 355 -8.02 -8.56 23.01
CA ASN A 355 -8.20 -7.49 23.99
C ASN A 355 -7.24 -6.34 23.72
N ALA A 356 -7.73 -5.10 23.60
CA ALA A 356 -6.91 -3.97 23.17
C ALA A 356 -7.23 -2.65 23.88
N ASP A 357 -6.30 -1.72 23.74
CA ASP A 357 -6.45 -0.29 24.08
C ASP A 357 -6.89 -0.01 25.52
N PRO A 358 -6.10 -0.44 26.52
CA PRO A 358 -6.41 -0.15 27.92
C PRO A 358 -6.40 1.37 28.19
N ASP A 359 -7.26 1.82 29.11
CA ASP A 359 -7.27 3.17 29.66
C ASP A 359 -7.77 3.15 31.11
N PHE A 360 -7.09 3.86 32.02
CA PHE A 360 -7.50 3.90 33.42
C PHE A 360 -8.70 4.83 33.62
N SER A 361 -9.62 4.45 34.49
CA SER A 361 -10.61 5.39 35.02
C SER A 361 -9.90 6.56 35.71
N PRO A 362 -10.50 7.77 35.74
CA PRO A 362 -9.87 8.93 36.38
C PRO A 362 -9.54 8.75 37.87
N ASP A 363 -10.24 7.86 38.57
CA ASP A 363 -9.96 7.49 39.96
C ASP A 363 -8.92 6.36 40.11
N GLY A 364 -8.45 5.80 39.00
CA GLY A 364 -7.44 4.74 38.95
C GLY A 364 -7.90 3.35 39.41
N LYS A 365 -9.20 3.16 39.72
CA LYS A 365 -9.72 1.91 40.28
C LYS A 365 -10.10 0.87 39.24
N SER A 366 -10.35 1.30 38.01
CA SER A 366 -10.85 0.45 36.94
C SER A 366 -10.08 0.66 35.64
N LEU A 367 -10.16 -0.33 34.74
CA LEU A 367 -9.52 -0.29 33.43
C LEU A 367 -10.56 -0.52 32.33
N LEU A 368 -10.69 0.43 31.42
CA LEU A 368 -11.47 0.35 30.20
C LEU A 368 -10.65 -0.30 29.09
N TYR A 369 -11.27 -1.16 28.27
CA TYR A 369 -10.62 -1.82 27.13
C TYR A 369 -11.65 -2.27 26.10
N ALA A 370 -11.19 -2.59 24.88
CA ALA A 370 -12.01 -3.21 23.83
C ALA A 370 -11.75 -4.72 23.78
N SER A 371 -12.80 -5.53 23.55
CA SER A 371 -12.71 -7.00 23.48
C SER A 371 -13.73 -7.59 22.51
N ASP A 372 -13.32 -8.56 21.68
CA ASP A 372 -14.19 -9.21 20.68
C ASP A 372 -14.97 -10.43 21.22
N ARG A 373 -15.09 -10.54 22.55
CA ARG A 373 -15.77 -11.64 23.27
C ARG A 373 -17.19 -11.97 22.79
N LEU A 374 -17.94 -10.96 22.37
CA LEU A 374 -19.32 -11.10 21.90
C LEU A 374 -19.44 -11.27 20.39
N GLY A 375 -18.31 -11.43 19.72
CA GLY A 375 -18.21 -11.46 18.28
C GLY A 375 -17.43 -10.25 17.82
N THR A 376 -17.96 -9.05 17.88
CA THR A 376 -17.26 -7.83 17.45
C THR A 376 -16.67 -7.10 18.65
N ALA A 377 -15.74 -6.18 18.43
CA ALA A 377 -15.12 -5.45 19.54
C ALA A 377 -16.17 -4.60 20.27
N ASP A 378 -16.40 -4.90 21.55
CA ASP A 378 -17.23 -4.13 22.48
C ASP A 378 -16.36 -3.53 23.59
N LEU A 379 -16.88 -2.53 24.31
CA LEU A 379 -16.19 -1.86 25.41
C LEU A 379 -16.49 -2.55 26.75
N TRP A 380 -15.43 -2.79 27.52
CA TRP A 380 -15.48 -3.45 28.82
C TRP A 380 -14.75 -2.63 29.88
N VAL A 381 -15.22 -2.70 31.11
CA VAL A 381 -14.55 -2.12 32.28
C VAL A 381 -14.22 -3.22 33.27
N ARG A 382 -12.94 -3.32 33.62
CA ARG A 382 -12.42 -4.21 34.65
C ARG A 382 -12.22 -3.45 35.96
N ASP A 383 -12.86 -3.89 37.02
CA ASP A 383 -12.52 -3.44 38.37
C ASP A 383 -11.17 -4.07 38.80
N LEU A 384 -10.18 -3.25 39.16
CA LEU A 384 -8.82 -3.73 39.41
C LEU A 384 -8.66 -4.44 40.75
N ALA A 385 -9.57 -4.21 41.70
CA ALA A 385 -9.52 -4.82 43.02
C ALA A 385 -10.12 -6.25 43.01
N SER A 386 -11.33 -6.40 42.47
CA SER A 386 -12.07 -7.64 42.37
C SER A 386 -11.73 -8.46 41.13
N GLY A 387 -11.24 -7.83 40.07
CA GLY A 387 -11.03 -8.46 38.77
C GLY A 387 -12.32 -8.78 38.01
N LYS A 388 -13.45 -8.16 38.39
CA LYS A 388 -14.73 -8.32 37.69
C LYS A 388 -14.77 -7.43 36.45
N ASP A 389 -15.16 -8.01 35.31
CA ASP A 389 -15.43 -7.29 34.08
C ASP A 389 -16.92 -6.94 33.94
N THR A 390 -17.20 -5.74 33.46
CA THR A 390 -18.55 -5.22 33.18
C THR A 390 -18.60 -4.75 31.73
N LEU A 391 -19.60 -5.20 30.98
CA LEU A 391 -19.85 -4.75 29.62
C LEU A 391 -20.39 -3.31 29.63
N LEU A 392 -19.93 -2.45 28.73
CA LEU A 392 -20.45 -1.08 28.55
C LEU A 392 -21.21 -0.88 27.23
N THR A 393 -20.85 -1.61 26.18
CA THR A 393 -21.51 -1.52 24.87
C THR A 393 -21.99 -2.88 24.41
N SER A 394 -23.07 -2.87 23.63
CA SER A 394 -23.52 -4.00 22.83
C SER A 394 -24.10 -3.46 21.51
N LEU A 395 -23.29 -2.69 20.78
CA LEU A 395 -23.71 -1.93 19.60
C LEU A 395 -23.31 -2.65 18.30
N PRO A 396 -24.04 -2.42 17.19
CA PRO A 396 -23.60 -2.90 15.88
C PRO A 396 -22.22 -2.33 15.51
N GLY A 397 -21.41 -3.13 14.81
CA GLY A 397 -20.05 -2.73 14.41
C GLY A 397 -19.01 -2.97 15.51
N ALA A 398 -17.80 -2.47 15.29
CA ALA A 398 -16.71 -2.55 16.26
C ALA A 398 -16.58 -1.22 17.01
N GLN A 399 -16.34 -1.27 18.32
CA GLN A 399 -16.00 -0.11 19.14
C GLN A 399 -14.57 -0.27 19.65
N THR A 400 -13.67 0.61 19.21
CA THR A 400 -12.23 0.48 19.41
C THR A 400 -11.60 1.76 19.96
N MET A 401 -10.34 1.66 20.42
CA MET A 401 -9.54 2.79 20.86
C MET A 401 -10.20 3.66 21.95
N PRO A 402 -10.86 3.08 22.98
CA PRO A 402 -11.64 3.84 23.94
C PRO A 402 -10.79 4.71 24.86
N ARG A 403 -11.36 5.83 25.34
CA ARG A 403 -10.77 6.76 26.31
C ARG A 403 -11.78 7.35 27.28
N TRP A 404 -11.44 7.36 28.56
CA TRP A 404 -12.21 8.05 29.60
C TRP A 404 -12.17 9.57 29.44
N SER A 405 -13.32 10.22 29.65
CA SER A 405 -13.33 11.65 29.94
C SER A 405 -12.68 11.93 31.29
N PRO A 406 -12.12 13.13 31.52
CA PRO A 406 -11.44 13.44 32.79
C PRO A 406 -12.33 13.35 34.03
N ASP A 407 -13.64 13.55 33.87
CA ASP A 407 -14.63 13.43 34.94
C ASP A 407 -15.20 12.01 35.12
N GLY A 408 -14.82 11.06 34.25
CA GLY A 408 -15.25 9.66 34.30
C GLY A 408 -16.70 9.43 33.90
N ARG A 409 -17.41 10.44 33.38
CA ARG A 409 -18.83 10.31 33.00
C ARG A 409 -19.04 9.83 31.57
N LYS A 410 -18.04 10.01 30.71
CA LYS A 410 -18.10 9.65 29.30
C LYS A 410 -16.90 8.82 28.86
N VAL A 411 -17.10 8.10 27.77
CA VAL A 411 -16.06 7.39 27.02
C VAL A 411 -16.10 7.86 25.57
N ALA A 412 -14.96 8.24 25.00
CA ALA A 412 -14.81 8.44 23.56
C ALA A 412 -14.27 7.15 22.92
N TYR A 413 -14.75 6.79 21.73
CA TYR A 413 -14.26 5.63 20.97
C TYR A 413 -14.36 5.86 19.46
N ILE A 414 -13.65 5.03 18.69
CA ILE A 414 -13.69 5.02 17.22
C ILE A 414 -14.41 3.75 16.75
N ASP A 415 -15.30 3.89 15.77
CA ASP A 415 -15.96 2.72 15.15
C ASP A 415 -15.18 2.17 13.93
N GLN A 416 -15.65 1.06 13.35
CA GLN A 416 -14.99 0.43 12.18
C GLN A 416 -14.93 1.31 10.93
N SER A 417 -15.72 2.39 10.87
CA SER A 417 -15.72 3.35 9.76
C SER A 417 -14.77 4.53 9.99
N GLY A 418 -14.18 4.61 11.19
CA GLY A 418 -13.34 5.72 11.61
C GLY A 418 -14.11 6.92 12.17
N ALA A 419 -15.41 6.79 12.45
CA ALA A 419 -16.15 7.87 13.09
C ALA A 419 -15.84 7.93 14.60
N LEU A 420 -15.78 9.14 15.15
CA LEU A 420 -15.67 9.39 16.59
C LEU A 420 -17.04 9.38 17.24
N TRP A 421 -17.15 8.68 18.36
CA TRP A 421 -18.37 8.57 19.17
C TRP A 421 -18.07 8.89 20.64
N THR A 422 -19.10 9.34 21.35
CA THR A 422 -19.09 9.43 22.83
C THR A 422 -20.21 8.58 23.42
N LEU A 423 -19.90 7.81 24.46
CA LEU A 423 -20.80 7.07 25.32
C LEU A 423 -20.91 7.78 26.67
N GLU A 424 -22.11 8.01 27.17
CA GLU A 424 -22.39 8.42 28.56
C GLU A 424 -22.60 7.16 29.41
N VAL A 425 -21.85 7.05 30.51
CA VAL A 425 -21.69 5.78 31.24
C VAL A 425 -22.90 5.43 32.11
N ALA A 426 -23.60 6.42 32.65
CA ALA A 426 -24.71 6.16 33.58
C ALA A 426 -26.01 5.75 32.88
N SER A 427 -26.28 6.33 31.71
CA SER A 427 -27.46 6.13 30.87
C SER A 427 -27.23 5.13 29.74
N GLY A 428 -25.97 4.93 29.31
CA GLY A 428 -25.65 4.11 28.14
C GLY A 428 -25.88 4.83 26.81
N ASN A 429 -26.23 6.13 26.82
CA ASN A 429 -26.47 6.92 25.62
C ASN A 429 -25.19 7.08 24.80
N VAL A 430 -25.26 6.84 23.49
CA VAL A 430 -24.15 7.08 22.56
C VAL A 430 -24.50 8.14 21.52
N GLN A 431 -23.49 8.92 21.12
CA GLN A 431 -23.65 10.01 20.17
C GLN A 431 -22.48 10.05 19.20
N LYS A 432 -22.77 10.13 17.88
CA LYS A 432 -21.77 10.35 16.84
C LYS A 432 -21.30 11.80 16.88
N VAL A 433 -19.99 12.00 16.91
CA VAL A 433 -19.33 13.30 17.12
C VAL A 433 -18.69 13.84 15.85
N THR A 434 -18.12 12.97 15.00
CA THR A 434 -17.56 13.34 13.70
C THR A 434 -18.22 12.54 12.58
N PRO A 435 -18.16 13.03 11.33
CA PRO A 435 -18.26 12.15 10.16
C PRO A 435 -17.20 11.04 10.18
N GLU A 436 -17.31 10.13 9.24
CA GLU A 436 -16.33 9.09 8.95
C GLU A 436 -14.98 9.73 8.60
N LEU A 437 -13.92 9.32 9.29
CA LEU A 437 -12.56 9.76 9.03
C LEU A 437 -11.74 8.58 8.49
N PHE A 438 -10.87 8.84 7.52
CA PHE A 438 -10.00 7.80 6.99
C PHE A 438 -8.87 7.43 7.98
N GLN A 439 -9.08 6.34 8.71
CA GLN A 439 -8.13 5.75 9.67
C GLN A 439 -7.57 6.79 10.66
N PRO A 440 -8.43 7.41 11.49
CA PRO A 440 -7.99 8.43 12.44
C PRO A 440 -7.18 7.83 13.58
N GLY A 441 -6.63 8.71 14.41
CA GLY A 441 -5.93 8.34 15.63
C GLY A 441 -6.81 8.17 16.86
N ARG A 442 -6.18 7.73 17.95
CA ARG A 442 -6.84 7.59 19.26
C ARG A 442 -7.31 8.96 19.76
N PRO A 443 -8.55 9.09 20.28
CA PRO A 443 -9.00 10.34 20.86
C PRO A 443 -8.19 10.73 22.11
N SER A 444 -8.18 12.02 22.43
CA SER A 444 -7.64 12.59 23.66
C SER A 444 -8.50 13.75 24.14
N TRP A 445 -8.95 13.71 25.38
CA TRP A 445 -9.82 14.73 25.96
C TRP A 445 -9.05 15.95 26.47
N SER A 446 -9.59 17.15 26.27
CA SER A 446 -9.23 18.33 27.05
C SER A 446 -9.59 18.12 28.53
N PRO A 447 -8.90 18.77 29.49
CA PRO A 447 -9.16 18.55 30.92
C PRO A 447 -10.58 18.92 31.37
N ASP A 448 -11.23 19.85 30.67
CA ASP A 448 -12.62 20.25 30.95
C ASP A 448 -13.67 19.32 30.30
N GLY A 449 -13.23 18.34 29.50
CA GLY A 449 -14.10 17.40 28.82
C GLY A 449 -14.91 17.97 27.64
N ASN A 450 -14.62 19.20 27.19
CA ASN A 450 -15.38 19.85 26.13
C ASN A 450 -14.78 19.71 24.73
N VAL A 451 -13.50 19.34 24.63
CA VAL A 451 -12.79 19.21 23.34
C VAL A 451 -12.13 17.84 23.25
N ILE A 452 -12.22 17.21 22.09
CA ILE A 452 -11.47 15.99 21.77
C ILE A 452 -10.44 16.32 20.68
N ALA A 453 -9.19 15.93 20.89
CA ALA A 453 -8.13 15.96 19.88
C ALA A 453 -7.85 14.55 19.36
N LEU A 454 -7.61 14.40 18.05
CA LEU A 454 -7.18 13.15 17.41
C LEU A 454 -6.37 13.44 16.14
N ALA A 455 -5.62 12.45 15.66
CA ALA A 455 -4.88 12.57 14.40
C ALA A 455 -5.79 12.26 13.21
N ALA A 456 -5.77 13.08 12.16
CA ALA A 456 -6.55 12.86 10.94
C ALA A 456 -5.76 13.27 9.69
N VAL A 457 -5.98 12.59 8.56
CA VAL A 457 -5.31 12.95 7.30
C VAL A 457 -5.98 14.18 6.68
N LYS A 458 -5.17 15.09 6.13
CA LYS A 458 -5.60 16.19 5.27
C LYS A 458 -4.90 16.07 3.91
N PRO A 459 -5.59 15.59 2.86
CA PRO A 459 -5.06 15.58 1.50
C PRO A 459 -4.77 16.99 0.97
N PHE A 460 -3.86 17.10 0.02
CA PHE A 460 -3.57 18.37 -0.66
C PHE A 460 -4.55 18.68 -1.80
N SER A 461 -5.08 17.66 -2.47
CA SER A 461 -6.04 17.82 -3.56
C SER A 461 -6.90 16.55 -3.75
N ARG A 462 -7.94 16.61 -4.58
CA ARG A 462 -8.74 15.45 -4.98
C ARG A 462 -8.03 14.57 -6.01
N ARG A 463 -7.10 15.13 -6.76
CA ARG A 463 -6.33 14.42 -7.79
C ARG A 463 -5.35 13.41 -7.19
N PHE A 464 -4.77 13.73 -6.03
CA PHE A 464 -3.84 12.85 -5.32
C PHE A 464 -4.20 12.79 -3.83
N ARG A 465 -4.41 11.59 -3.32
CA ARG A 465 -4.89 11.34 -1.96
C ARG A 465 -3.87 11.70 -0.87
N GLU A 466 -2.58 11.73 -1.20
CA GLU A 466 -1.52 11.98 -0.23
C GLU A 466 -1.53 13.41 0.32
N GLY A 467 -1.30 13.53 1.62
CA GLY A 467 -1.16 14.80 2.30
C GLY A 467 -0.43 14.67 3.62
N THR A 468 -0.93 15.32 4.67
CA THR A 468 -0.30 15.26 6.00
C THR A 468 -1.27 14.74 7.04
N SER A 469 -0.77 13.96 8.01
CA SER A 469 -1.51 13.67 9.23
C SER A 469 -1.42 14.89 10.15
N GLN A 470 -2.56 15.48 10.47
CA GLN A 470 -2.71 16.71 11.24
C GLN A 470 -3.46 16.47 12.55
N ILE A 471 -3.44 17.46 13.43
CA ILE A 471 -4.22 17.48 14.67
C ILE A 471 -5.63 17.98 14.33
N LEU A 472 -6.63 17.14 14.51
CA LEU A 472 -8.04 17.52 14.46
C LEU A 472 -8.55 17.74 15.88
N THR A 473 -9.08 18.93 16.17
CA THR A 473 -9.82 19.20 17.41
C THR A 473 -11.31 19.31 17.12
N VAL A 474 -12.11 18.73 18.02
CA VAL A 474 -13.58 18.72 17.95
C VAL A 474 -14.15 19.35 19.22
N ASP A 475 -14.84 20.49 19.11
CA ASP A 475 -15.57 21.09 20.24
C ASP A 475 -16.95 20.42 20.37
N LEU A 476 -17.20 19.77 21.50
CA LEU A 476 -18.42 18.99 21.74
C LEU A 476 -19.66 19.86 22.03
N ARG A 477 -19.49 21.16 22.29
CA ARG A 477 -20.60 22.09 22.52
C ARG A 477 -21.13 22.63 21.20
N SER A 478 -20.23 22.91 20.25
CA SER A 478 -20.59 23.51 18.95
C SER A 478 -20.58 22.53 17.77
N GLY A 479 -19.89 21.39 17.89
CA GLY A 479 -19.60 20.49 16.78
C GLY A 479 -18.51 21.01 15.82
N GLU A 480 -17.76 22.07 16.18
CA GLU A 480 -16.69 22.63 15.35
C GLU A 480 -15.51 21.67 15.19
N LEU A 481 -15.12 21.43 13.93
CA LEU A 481 -13.93 20.71 13.53
C LEU A 481 -12.83 21.68 13.11
N ARG A 482 -11.62 21.54 13.67
CA ARG A 482 -10.46 22.36 13.32
C ARG A 482 -9.20 21.53 13.09
N TYR A 483 -8.64 21.66 11.89
CA TYR A 483 -7.35 21.07 11.52
C TYR A 483 -6.20 22.03 11.87
N THR A 484 -5.19 21.51 12.56
CA THR A 484 -3.96 22.21 12.92
C THR A 484 -2.76 21.39 12.48
N GLU A 485 -1.85 21.99 11.71
CA GLU A 485 -0.58 21.37 11.39
C GLU A 485 0.28 21.23 12.65
N PRO A 486 0.90 20.06 12.90
CA PRO A 486 1.78 19.92 14.06
C PRO A 486 3.00 20.83 13.95
N MET A 487 3.49 21.06 12.72
CA MET A 487 4.47 22.08 12.34
C MET A 487 4.24 22.41 10.85
N PRO A 488 4.70 23.57 10.35
CA PRO A 488 4.52 23.95 8.95
C PRO A 488 4.96 22.85 7.98
N PHE A 489 4.02 22.33 7.20
CA PHE A 489 4.22 21.26 6.20
C PHE A 489 4.83 19.96 6.75
N ARG A 490 4.69 19.69 8.05
CA ARG A 490 5.09 18.41 8.66
C ARG A 490 3.86 17.58 9.01
N SER A 491 4.04 16.27 8.98
CA SER A 491 3.02 15.30 9.35
C SER A 491 3.34 14.69 10.71
N LEU A 492 2.29 14.38 11.47
CA LEU A 492 2.38 13.41 12.56
C LEU A 492 2.96 12.09 12.02
N ALA A 493 3.81 11.43 12.82
CA ALA A 493 4.59 10.30 12.38
C ALA A 493 3.74 9.07 12.05
N THR A 494 2.75 8.74 12.89
CA THR A 494 1.65 7.82 12.58
C THR A 494 0.36 8.37 13.20
N ARG A 495 -0.81 7.86 12.79
CA ARG A 495 -2.08 8.28 13.42
C ARG A 495 -2.48 7.43 14.60
N GLY A 496 -2.02 6.17 14.70
CA GLY A 496 -2.50 5.22 15.72
C GLY A 496 -2.34 5.68 17.18
N TYR A 497 -1.10 5.80 17.65
CA TYR A 497 -0.79 6.05 19.07
C TYR A 497 0.22 7.16 19.32
N ASP A 498 0.63 7.87 18.28
CA ASP A 498 1.70 8.86 18.33
C ASP A 498 1.20 10.27 18.70
N GLY A 499 0.00 10.34 19.27
CA GLY A 499 -0.70 11.58 19.61
C GLY A 499 -1.54 12.14 18.47
N PRO A 500 -2.20 13.29 18.68
CA PRO A 500 -2.02 14.22 19.79
C PRO A 500 -2.58 13.73 21.14
N LEU A 501 -1.91 14.10 22.24
CA LEU A 501 -2.32 13.80 23.62
C LEU A 501 -2.30 15.05 24.50
N TRP A 502 -3.45 15.38 25.08
CA TRP A 502 -3.59 16.43 26.09
C TRP A 502 -2.83 16.10 27.37
N SER A 503 -2.06 17.06 27.88
CA SER A 503 -1.51 16.97 29.22
C SER A 503 -2.63 17.04 30.25
N PRO A 504 -2.52 16.31 31.38
CA PRO A 504 -3.55 16.34 32.42
C PRO A 504 -3.85 17.74 32.99
N ASP A 505 -2.88 18.66 32.96
CA ASP A 505 -3.04 20.05 33.40
C ASP A 505 -3.55 21.02 32.32
N GLY A 506 -3.77 20.54 31.09
CA GLY A 506 -4.32 21.35 30.00
C GLY A 506 -3.36 22.30 29.31
N LYS A 507 -2.06 22.25 29.62
CA LYS A 507 -1.10 23.21 29.09
C LYS A 507 -0.47 22.79 27.77
N TYR A 508 -0.47 21.51 27.46
CA TYR A 508 0.27 20.97 26.31
C TYR A 508 -0.50 19.92 25.54
N LEU A 509 -0.24 19.86 24.23
CA LEU A 509 -0.44 18.67 23.41
C LEU A 509 0.93 18.00 23.16
N ALA A 510 1.03 16.70 23.41
CA ALA A 510 2.18 15.87 23.04
C ALA A 510 1.91 15.06 21.77
N PHE A 511 2.91 14.94 20.91
CA PHE A 511 2.81 14.21 19.64
C PHE A 511 4.17 13.81 19.08
N VAL A 512 4.20 12.89 18.11
CA VAL A 512 5.42 12.49 17.40
C VAL A 512 5.43 13.07 15.99
N VAL A 513 6.54 13.73 15.64
CA VAL A 513 6.84 14.22 14.29
C VAL A 513 8.28 13.82 14.02
N GLU A 514 8.55 13.30 12.82
CA GLU A 514 9.91 12.90 12.42
C GLU A 514 10.54 11.88 13.42
N SER A 515 9.68 10.98 13.94
CA SER A 515 9.99 9.87 14.84
C SER A 515 10.57 10.23 16.22
N VAL A 516 10.38 11.48 16.65
CA VAL A 516 10.73 11.94 18.00
C VAL A 516 9.55 12.68 18.63
N ALA A 517 9.47 12.67 19.97
CA ALA A 517 8.39 13.36 20.68
C ALA A 517 8.59 14.88 20.73
N TRP A 518 7.47 15.58 20.60
CA TRP A 518 7.30 17.02 20.70
C TRP A 518 6.15 17.35 21.65
N ILE A 519 6.20 18.55 22.22
CA ILE A 519 5.05 19.18 22.90
C ILE A 519 4.79 20.56 22.32
N ALA A 520 3.53 20.95 22.23
CA ALA A 520 3.12 22.32 21.89
C ALA A 520 2.28 22.91 23.03
N PRO A 521 2.55 24.14 23.49
CA PRO A 521 1.69 24.81 24.46
C PRO A 521 0.34 25.17 23.82
N VAL A 522 -0.75 24.92 24.53
CA VAL A 522 -2.12 25.12 24.02
C VAL A 522 -3.02 25.92 24.96
N ASP A 523 -4.04 26.56 24.39
CA ASP A 523 -5.20 27.06 25.15
C ASP A 523 -6.24 25.94 25.40
N ALA A 524 -7.35 26.27 26.08
CA ALA A 524 -8.43 25.33 26.38
C ALA A 524 -9.11 24.72 25.13
N ALA A 525 -8.99 25.35 23.96
CA ALA A 525 -9.52 24.84 22.70
C ALA A 525 -8.50 23.95 21.95
N GLY A 526 -7.30 23.74 22.51
CA GLY A 526 -6.21 23.00 21.86
C GLY A 526 -5.47 23.80 20.80
N LYS A 527 -5.71 25.12 20.70
CA LYS A 527 -5.00 25.99 19.75
C LYS A 527 -3.58 26.25 20.28
N PHE A 528 -2.60 26.17 19.41
CA PHE A 528 -1.21 26.46 19.76
C PHE A 528 -1.05 27.95 20.14
N ILE A 529 -0.47 28.19 21.31
CA ILE A 529 -0.16 29.53 21.84
C ILE A 529 1.36 29.81 21.88
N GLY A 530 2.14 28.91 21.31
CA GLY A 530 3.59 29.00 21.17
C GLY A 530 4.12 27.84 20.33
N ASP A 531 5.40 27.89 19.99
CA ASP A 531 6.01 26.91 19.09
C ASP A 531 6.16 25.52 19.72
N PRO A 532 5.98 24.44 18.94
CA PRO A 532 6.33 23.09 19.36
C PRO A 532 7.79 22.95 19.75
N ARG A 533 8.07 22.18 20.81
CA ARG A 533 9.42 21.90 21.30
C ARG A 533 9.69 20.40 21.39
N GLN A 534 10.83 19.99 20.87
CA GLN A 534 11.31 18.61 20.93
C GLN A 534 11.62 18.21 22.38
N VAL A 535 11.24 16.98 22.76
CA VAL A 535 11.42 16.45 24.12
C VAL A 535 12.59 15.47 24.21
N THR A 536 12.83 14.69 23.16
CA THR A 536 13.84 13.62 23.11
C THR A 536 14.41 13.51 21.70
N ASP A 537 15.60 12.95 21.55
CA ASP A 537 16.24 12.61 20.26
C ASP A 537 16.20 11.11 19.94
N GLU A 538 15.66 10.29 20.84
CA GLU A 538 15.43 8.85 20.65
C GLU A 538 14.17 8.60 19.81
N VAL A 539 14.15 7.49 19.06
CA VAL A 539 12.94 6.96 18.41
C VAL A 539 11.79 6.94 19.42
N THR A 540 10.66 7.53 19.07
CA THR A 540 9.51 7.63 19.96
C THR A 540 8.22 7.18 19.29
N ASP A 541 7.51 6.27 19.94
CA ASP A 541 6.23 5.71 19.51
C ASP A 541 5.29 5.56 20.70
N SER A 542 3.97 5.55 20.47
CA SER A 542 2.96 5.19 21.47
C SER A 542 3.08 5.99 22.78
N LEU A 543 2.83 7.30 22.71
CA LEU A 543 2.99 8.22 23.82
C LEU A 543 1.93 8.03 24.91
N ALA A 544 2.31 8.34 26.16
CA ALA A 544 1.40 8.51 27.28
C ALA A 544 1.96 9.52 28.29
N TRP A 545 1.09 10.26 28.98
CA TRP A 545 1.49 11.19 30.03
C TRP A 545 1.68 10.47 31.37
N GLN A 546 2.78 10.76 32.08
CA GLN A 546 2.96 10.43 33.49
C GLN A 546 2.92 11.72 34.30
N GLY A 547 1.77 11.99 34.93
CA GLY A 547 1.44 13.33 35.42
C GLY A 547 1.49 14.36 34.29
N SER A 548 1.79 15.61 34.61
CA SER A 548 1.86 16.71 33.62
C SER A 548 3.29 17.09 33.23
N HIS A 549 4.29 16.34 33.69
CA HIS A 549 5.71 16.72 33.55
C HIS A 549 6.57 15.66 32.85
N SER A 550 6.02 14.51 32.47
CA SER A 550 6.79 13.41 31.88
C SER A 550 5.98 12.64 30.84
N LEU A 551 6.68 12.13 29.84
CA LEU A 551 6.13 11.28 28.78
C LEU A 551 6.70 9.88 28.91
N VAL A 552 5.82 8.88 28.92
CA VAL A 552 6.12 7.47 28.73
C VAL A 552 5.94 7.14 27.25
N TYR A 553 6.83 6.35 26.69
CA TYR A 553 6.80 5.99 25.27
C TYR A 553 7.56 4.70 24.99
N MET A 554 7.33 4.15 23.81
CA MET A 554 8.10 3.04 23.27
C MET A 554 9.26 3.56 22.42
N SER A 555 10.43 2.94 22.59
CA SER A 555 11.63 3.21 21.80
C SER A 555 12.38 1.91 21.55
N ASN A 556 12.52 1.51 20.28
CA ASN A 556 13.29 0.33 19.88
C ASN A 556 13.02 -0.94 20.71
N GLY A 557 11.76 -1.21 21.04
CA GLY A 557 11.35 -2.38 21.83
C GLY A 557 11.37 -2.19 23.35
N GLN A 558 11.68 -0.99 23.83
CA GLN A 558 11.77 -0.67 25.25
C GLN A 558 10.77 0.39 25.67
N LEU A 559 10.22 0.24 26.87
CA LEU A 559 9.43 1.28 27.52
C LEU A 559 10.38 2.32 28.14
N ARG A 560 10.18 3.59 27.79
CA ARG A 560 11.03 4.72 28.18
C ARG A 560 10.19 5.78 28.87
N VAL A 561 10.84 6.62 29.68
CA VAL A 561 10.24 7.82 30.27
C VAL A 561 11.22 8.99 30.22
N VAL A 562 10.72 10.18 29.90
CA VAL A 562 11.49 11.42 29.86
C VAL A 562 10.71 12.58 30.49
N ARG A 563 11.41 13.51 31.14
CA ARG A 563 10.79 14.75 31.62
C ARG A 563 10.65 15.75 30.49
N ILE A 564 9.52 16.44 30.42
CA ILE A 564 9.31 17.45 29.37
C ILE A 564 10.21 18.66 29.52
N SER A 565 10.70 18.97 30.74
CA SER A 565 11.69 20.01 30.99
C SER A 565 13.10 19.67 30.48
N GLY A 566 13.31 18.44 29.98
CA GLY A 566 14.59 17.94 29.51
C GLY A 566 15.26 16.96 30.47
N GLY A 567 16.41 16.42 30.05
CA GLY A 567 17.17 15.38 30.75
C GLY A 567 17.27 14.07 29.98
N ARG A 568 18.06 13.12 30.48
CA ARG A 568 18.26 11.82 29.81
C ARG A 568 17.03 10.91 30.05
N PRO A 569 16.48 10.27 29.00
CA PRO A 569 15.41 9.31 29.18
C PRO A 569 15.85 8.07 29.99
N ARG A 570 14.92 7.50 30.75
CA ARG A 570 15.13 6.31 31.59
C ARG A 570 14.36 5.12 31.04
N THR A 571 14.96 3.94 31.01
CA THR A 571 14.24 2.68 30.71
C THR A 571 13.38 2.26 31.89
N ILE A 572 12.11 1.95 31.62
CA ILE A 572 11.23 1.20 32.51
C ILE A 572 11.44 -0.28 32.18
N ARG A 573 12.27 -0.97 32.99
CA ARG A 573 12.70 -2.34 32.69
C ARG A 573 11.58 -3.33 32.98
N LEU A 574 11.27 -4.19 32.02
CA LEU A 574 10.29 -5.28 32.16
C LEU A 574 11.02 -6.63 32.15
N THR A 575 10.50 -7.61 32.89
CA THR A 575 11.11 -8.95 33.01
C THR A 575 10.37 -10.04 32.22
N THR A 576 9.42 -9.68 31.35
CA THR A 576 8.59 -10.65 30.64
C THR A 576 9.30 -11.26 29.44
N THR A 577 9.24 -12.58 29.34
CA THR A 577 9.71 -13.34 28.18
C THR A 577 8.61 -14.26 27.67
N TRP A 578 8.66 -14.62 26.39
CA TRP A 578 7.81 -15.63 25.77
C TRP A 578 8.66 -16.73 25.10
N ARG A 579 8.04 -17.84 24.75
CA ARG A 579 8.67 -18.93 23.98
C ARG A 579 7.63 -19.63 23.11
N ARG A 580 8.07 -20.27 22.03
CA ARG A 580 7.19 -21.09 21.19
C ARG A 580 6.73 -22.35 21.93
N PRO A 581 5.47 -22.78 21.78
CA PRO A 581 5.00 -24.07 22.27
C PRO A 581 5.83 -25.22 21.70
N ARG A 582 5.94 -26.32 22.46
CA ARG A 582 6.56 -27.54 21.93
C ARG A 582 5.62 -28.18 20.92
N PRO A 583 6.08 -28.50 19.70
CA PRO A 583 5.28 -29.21 18.72
C PRO A 583 5.01 -30.65 19.19
N PRO A 584 4.04 -31.35 18.59
CA PRO A 584 3.84 -32.78 18.83
C PRO A 584 5.15 -33.55 18.62
N GLU A 585 5.45 -34.50 19.52
CA GLU A 585 6.67 -35.32 19.43
C GLU A 585 6.69 -36.11 18.12
N ARG A 586 5.55 -36.76 17.80
CA ARG A 586 5.35 -37.51 16.57
C ARG A 586 3.88 -37.51 16.15
N SER A 587 3.63 -37.37 14.85
CA SER A 587 2.32 -37.51 14.22
C SER A 587 2.50 -38.17 12.84
N ILE A 588 1.57 -39.02 12.43
CA ILE A 588 1.55 -39.63 11.09
C ILE A 588 0.23 -39.24 10.42
N ILE A 589 0.34 -38.54 9.29
CA ILE A 589 -0.80 -38.14 8.48
C ILE A 589 -0.89 -39.12 7.31
N HIS A 590 -1.94 -39.94 7.26
CA HIS A 590 -2.25 -40.75 6.09
C HIS A 590 -3.01 -39.89 5.09
N ALA A 591 -2.40 -39.54 3.97
CA ALA A 591 -3.01 -38.76 2.91
C ALA A 591 -3.32 -39.66 1.70
N GLY A 592 -4.52 -39.52 1.14
CA GLY A 592 -4.92 -40.21 -0.09
C GLY A 592 -4.00 -39.86 -1.26
N ALA A 593 -3.52 -38.62 -1.32
CA ALA A 593 -2.42 -38.23 -2.17
C ALA A 593 -1.63 -37.03 -1.63
N VAL A 594 -0.42 -36.80 -2.15
CA VAL A 594 0.44 -35.66 -1.84
C VAL A 594 0.88 -34.97 -3.12
N TRP A 595 0.76 -33.64 -3.14
CA TRP A 595 1.57 -32.77 -3.98
C TRP A 595 2.69 -32.14 -3.16
N ASP A 596 3.93 -32.26 -3.60
CA ASP A 596 5.12 -31.83 -2.85
C ASP A 596 5.46 -30.33 -2.99
N GLY A 597 4.75 -29.61 -3.87
CA GLY A 597 5.01 -28.21 -4.22
C GLY A 597 5.90 -28.01 -5.44
N GLU A 598 6.38 -29.08 -6.08
CA GLU A 598 7.25 -29.00 -7.26
C GLU A 598 6.87 -29.98 -8.37
N SER A 599 6.43 -31.18 -8.05
CA SER A 599 6.09 -32.21 -9.02
C SER A 599 4.88 -31.81 -9.90
N ASP A 600 4.82 -32.36 -11.11
CA ASP A 600 3.69 -32.24 -12.04
C ASP A 600 2.59 -33.28 -11.78
N ARG A 601 2.82 -34.19 -10.82
CA ARG A 601 1.94 -35.31 -10.49
C ARG A 601 1.79 -35.47 -8.98
N LEU A 602 0.71 -36.14 -8.59
CA LEU A 602 0.46 -36.54 -7.21
C LEU A 602 1.15 -37.88 -6.89
N ARG A 603 1.57 -38.04 -5.64
CA ARG A 603 1.96 -39.33 -5.05
C ARG A 603 0.79 -39.87 -4.24
N ASN A 604 0.27 -41.04 -4.58
CA ASN A 604 -0.93 -41.59 -3.94
C ASN A 604 -0.58 -42.46 -2.73
N ASP A 605 -1.53 -42.53 -1.80
CA ASP A 605 -1.55 -43.40 -0.62
C ASP A 605 -0.25 -43.34 0.20
N VAL A 606 -0.08 -42.22 0.90
CA VAL A 606 1.18 -41.87 1.56
C VAL A 606 1.01 -41.52 3.03
N ASP A 607 1.99 -41.93 3.83
CA ASP A 607 2.18 -41.41 5.18
C ASP A 607 3.16 -40.23 5.15
N ILE A 608 2.75 -39.12 5.75
CA ILE A 608 3.63 -38.01 6.11
C ILE A 608 3.97 -38.15 7.59
N VAL A 609 5.20 -38.55 7.89
CA VAL A 609 5.70 -38.68 9.27
C VAL A 609 6.20 -37.32 9.71
N VAL A 610 5.62 -36.78 10.77
CA VAL A 610 5.97 -35.49 11.37
C VAL A 610 6.60 -35.74 12.73
N GLU A 611 7.79 -35.20 12.96
CA GLU A 611 8.51 -35.27 14.24
C GLU A 611 9.03 -33.89 14.60
N GLY A 612 8.78 -33.46 15.84
CA GLY A 612 9.20 -32.13 16.30
C GLY A 612 8.69 -30.98 15.42
N GLY A 613 7.50 -31.12 14.84
CA GLY A 613 6.87 -30.14 13.95
C GLY A 613 7.46 -30.06 12.54
N ARG A 614 8.37 -30.96 12.17
CA ARG A 614 8.97 -31.07 10.85
C ARG A 614 8.59 -32.39 10.18
N ILE A 615 8.57 -32.40 8.86
CA ILE A 615 8.41 -33.63 8.09
C ILE A 615 9.71 -34.43 8.24
N ALA A 616 9.63 -35.58 8.88
CA ALA A 616 10.76 -36.52 9.00
C ALA A 616 10.87 -37.40 7.75
N GLU A 617 9.73 -37.90 7.25
CA GLU A 617 9.67 -38.85 6.15
C GLU A 617 8.35 -38.71 5.37
N ILE A 618 8.37 -38.95 4.05
CA ILE A 618 7.17 -39.15 3.22
C ILE A 618 7.28 -40.50 2.52
N ARG A 619 6.45 -41.45 2.90
CA ARG A 619 6.55 -42.87 2.49
C ARG A 619 5.21 -43.45 2.05
N PRO A 620 5.19 -44.62 1.39
CA PRO A 620 3.93 -45.34 1.15
C PRO A 620 3.19 -45.63 2.46
N HIS A 621 1.86 -45.57 2.43
CA HIS A 621 1.01 -45.78 3.60
C HIS A 621 1.21 -47.15 4.26
N ARG A 622 1.11 -47.19 5.59
CA ARG A 622 1.03 -48.42 6.39
C ARG A 622 -0.20 -48.36 7.28
N ALA A 623 -1.09 -49.34 7.16
CA ALA A 623 -2.34 -49.35 7.92
C ALA A 623 -2.12 -49.40 9.45
N GLY A 624 -2.92 -48.63 10.20
CA GLY A 624 -3.01 -48.70 11.65
C GLY A 624 -1.92 -47.94 12.41
N VAL A 625 -1.19 -47.04 11.74
CA VAL A 625 -0.14 -46.21 12.36
C VAL A 625 -0.44 -44.71 12.28
N GLU A 626 -1.49 -44.33 11.55
CA GLU A 626 -1.91 -42.96 11.34
C GLU A 626 -2.52 -42.35 12.61
N THR A 627 -2.11 -41.12 12.91
CA THR A 627 -2.71 -40.30 13.98
C THR A 627 -3.66 -39.26 13.41
N VAL A 628 -3.58 -38.98 12.11
CA VAL A 628 -4.50 -38.15 11.34
C VAL A 628 -4.88 -38.90 10.08
N ASP A 629 -6.13 -39.35 10.01
CA ASP A 629 -6.72 -39.90 8.79
C ASP A 629 -7.14 -38.77 7.84
N ALA A 630 -6.49 -38.74 6.69
CA ALA A 630 -6.79 -37.89 5.54
C ALA A 630 -6.74 -38.73 4.25
N SER A 631 -7.08 -40.02 4.34
CA SER A 631 -7.06 -41.00 3.25
C SER A 631 -7.95 -40.60 2.06
N GLY A 632 -8.99 -39.81 2.32
CA GLY A 632 -9.86 -39.23 1.28
C GLY A 632 -9.39 -37.89 0.71
N LEU A 633 -8.26 -37.35 1.16
CA LEU A 633 -7.83 -35.98 0.87
C LEU A 633 -6.47 -35.93 0.16
N VAL A 634 -6.20 -34.80 -0.47
CA VAL A 634 -4.90 -34.45 -1.03
C VAL A 634 -4.17 -33.51 -0.05
N ALA A 635 -2.95 -33.86 0.35
CA ALA A 635 -2.08 -32.93 1.06
C ALA A 635 -1.27 -32.09 0.07
N MET A 636 -1.24 -30.79 0.30
CA MET A 636 -0.43 -29.83 -0.46
C MET A 636 0.32 -28.89 0.49
N PRO A 637 1.43 -28.25 0.06
CA PRO A 637 2.07 -27.24 0.89
C PRO A 637 1.09 -26.14 1.28
N GLY A 638 1.20 -25.68 2.52
CA GLY A 638 0.38 -24.57 2.98
C GLY A 638 0.63 -23.33 2.12
N LEU A 639 -0.44 -22.62 1.81
CA LEU A 639 -0.37 -21.40 0.99
C LEU A 639 0.30 -20.26 1.77
N ILE A 640 0.95 -19.39 1.02
CA ILE A 640 1.61 -18.17 1.50
C ILE A 640 0.95 -16.98 0.79
N ASP A 641 0.30 -16.11 1.57
CA ASP A 641 -0.16 -14.81 1.08
C ASP A 641 0.96 -13.79 1.27
N ALA A 642 1.63 -13.42 0.18
CA ALA A 642 2.88 -12.65 0.24
C ALA A 642 2.68 -11.14 0.43
N HIS A 643 1.43 -10.66 0.43
CA HIS A 643 1.12 -9.27 0.70
C HIS A 643 -0.25 -9.18 1.35
N VAL A 644 -0.28 -8.92 2.65
CA VAL A 644 -1.48 -8.63 3.44
C VAL A 644 -1.20 -7.46 4.39
N HIS A 645 -2.21 -6.93 5.05
CA HIS A 645 -2.10 -5.94 6.12
C HIS A 645 -2.90 -6.44 7.30
N TRP A 646 -2.24 -6.87 8.38
CA TRP A 646 -2.96 -7.36 9.56
C TRP A 646 -3.67 -6.22 10.28
N HIS A 647 -3.12 -5.01 10.25
CA HIS A 647 -3.58 -3.87 11.05
C HIS A 647 -4.16 -2.71 10.24
N LEU A 648 -4.23 -2.82 8.91
CA LEU A 648 -5.23 -2.08 8.15
C LEU A 648 -6.59 -2.68 8.52
N ARG A 649 -7.41 -1.96 9.29
CA ARG A 649 -8.68 -2.47 9.87
C ARG A 649 -8.53 -3.72 10.77
N GLY A 650 -7.33 -3.99 11.30
CA GLY A 650 -7.08 -5.24 12.06
C GLY A 650 -7.77 -5.36 13.40
N ARG A 651 -7.95 -4.25 14.11
CA ARG A 651 -8.57 -4.24 15.45
C ARG A 651 -10.02 -4.67 15.37
N GLU A 652 -10.65 -4.28 14.28
CA GLU A 652 -12.05 -4.48 13.95
C GLU A 652 -12.32 -5.95 13.58
N TRP A 653 -11.32 -6.64 12.99
CA TRP A 653 -11.39 -8.07 12.69
C TRP A 653 -11.13 -8.97 13.90
N GLY A 654 -10.28 -8.53 14.83
CA GLY A 654 -9.98 -9.24 16.08
C GLY A 654 -9.42 -10.65 15.87
N ALA A 655 -9.82 -11.60 16.72
CA ALA A 655 -9.31 -12.96 16.73
C ALA A 655 -9.76 -13.81 15.52
N ARG A 656 -10.73 -13.34 14.70
CA ARG A 656 -11.18 -14.03 13.48
C ARG A 656 -10.14 -14.06 12.38
N GLN A 657 -9.36 -12.99 12.24
CA GLN A 657 -8.54 -12.76 11.05
C GLN A 657 -7.55 -13.91 10.80
N GLY A 658 -6.79 -14.29 11.83
CA GLY A 658 -5.86 -15.43 11.76
C GLY A 658 -6.54 -16.77 11.48
N ARG A 659 -7.71 -17.01 12.10
CA ARG A 659 -8.49 -18.24 11.90
C ARG A 659 -9.03 -18.36 10.48
N LEU A 660 -9.39 -17.24 9.87
CA LEU A 660 -9.88 -17.19 8.49
C LEU A 660 -8.79 -17.56 7.49
N TRP A 661 -7.56 -17.07 7.64
CA TRP A 661 -6.45 -17.53 6.78
C TRP A 661 -6.20 -19.03 6.94
N LEU A 662 -6.14 -19.54 8.18
CA LEU A 662 -5.94 -20.97 8.41
C LEU A 662 -7.09 -21.82 7.84
N SER A 663 -8.35 -21.36 7.91
CA SER A 663 -9.50 -22.12 7.41
C SER A 663 -9.51 -22.28 5.88
N TYR A 664 -8.72 -21.47 5.18
CA TYR A 664 -8.48 -21.53 3.73
C TYR A 664 -7.07 -22.03 3.36
N GLY A 665 -6.39 -22.72 4.28
CA GLY A 665 -5.12 -23.41 3.99
C GLY A 665 -3.91 -22.48 3.88
N ILE A 666 -4.05 -21.23 4.31
CA ILE A 666 -2.97 -20.22 4.30
C ILE A 666 -2.24 -20.33 5.63
N THR A 667 -1.01 -20.82 5.57
CA THR A 667 -0.18 -21.14 6.76
C THR A 667 0.87 -20.07 7.05
N THR A 668 1.15 -19.21 6.07
CA THR A 668 2.10 -18.10 6.20
C THR A 668 1.52 -16.85 5.55
N THR A 669 1.73 -15.71 6.19
CA THR A 669 1.41 -14.39 5.64
C THR A 669 2.64 -13.49 5.70
N ARG A 670 2.79 -12.62 4.71
CA ARG A 670 3.76 -11.52 4.73
C ARG A 670 3.02 -10.18 4.68
N SER A 671 3.29 -9.29 5.63
CA SER A 671 2.88 -7.88 5.53
C SER A 671 4.01 -6.96 5.06
N PRO A 672 3.80 -6.17 3.98
CA PRO A 672 4.69 -5.10 3.58
C PRO A 672 4.41 -3.77 4.30
N GLY A 673 3.53 -3.72 5.31
CA GLY A 673 3.35 -2.51 6.11
C GLY A 673 2.32 -2.68 7.22
N ASP A 674 2.70 -2.45 8.47
CA ASP A 674 1.80 -2.44 9.61
C ASP A 674 2.34 -1.50 10.71
N PRO A 675 1.54 -1.01 11.66
CA PRO A 675 2.08 -0.27 12.81
C PRO A 675 3.08 -1.12 13.59
N ALA A 676 4.29 -0.60 13.84
CA ALA A 676 5.47 -1.38 14.24
C ALA A 676 5.24 -2.25 15.47
N TYR A 677 4.76 -1.67 16.56
CA TYR A 677 4.57 -2.40 17.81
C TYR A 677 3.38 -3.36 17.76
N GLN A 678 2.37 -3.06 16.95
CA GLN A 678 1.26 -4.00 16.72
C GLN A 678 1.74 -5.20 15.91
N MET A 679 2.54 -4.96 14.87
CA MET A 679 3.18 -6.00 14.07
C MET A 679 4.02 -6.94 14.96
N VAL A 680 4.87 -6.38 15.83
CA VAL A 680 5.67 -7.22 16.77
C VAL A 680 4.75 -7.98 17.72
N GLU A 681 3.74 -7.33 18.30
CA GLU A 681 2.84 -7.96 19.27
C GLU A 681 2.01 -9.10 18.66
N THR A 682 1.52 -8.93 17.44
CA THR A 682 0.83 -9.99 16.69
C THR A 682 1.77 -11.14 16.37
N ARG A 683 3.01 -10.86 15.93
CA ARG A 683 4.02 -11.91 15.71
C ARG A 683 4.28 -12.69 16.99
N GLU A 684 4.59 -12.02 18.09
CA GLU A 684 4.88 -12.66 19.39
C GLU A 684 3.67 -13.46 19.91
N SER A 685 2.45 -12.96 19.71
CA SER A 685 1.22 -13.66 20.09
C SER A 685 1.02 -14.96 19.30
N LEU A 686 1.17 -14.90 17.98
CA LEU A 686 1.06 -16.07 17.10
C LEU A 686 2.16 -17.09 17.40
N GLU A 687 3.41 -16.64 17.56
CA GLU A 687 4.54 -17.53 17.81
C GLU A 687 4.53 -18.14 19.22
N SER A 688 4.03 -17.43 20.23
CA SER A 688 3.82 -17.99 21.57
C SER A 688 2.61 -18.91 21.68
N GLY A 689 1.73 -18.91 20.67
CA GLY A 689 0.46 -19.66 20.67
C GLY A 689 -0.66 -19.03 21.50
N SER A 690 -0.54 -17.77 21.92
CA SER A 690 -1.62 -17.03 22.61
C SER A 690 -2.67 -16.47 21.66
N GLN A 691 -2.40 -16.53 20.35
CA GLN A 691 -3.34 -16.26 19.28
C GLN A 691 -3.21 -17.33 18.19
N ILE A 692 -4.34 -17.70 17.58
CA ILE A 692 -4.40 -18.68 16.49
C ILE A 692 -4.34 -17.94 15.14
N GLY A 693 -3.41 -18.34 14.28
CA GLY A 693 -3.27 -17.80 12.93
C GLY A 693 -2.04 -18.36 12.20
N PRO A 694 -1.81 -17.94 10.94
CA PRO A 694 -0.64 -18.33 10.17
C PRO A 694 0.66 -17.77 10.77
N ARG A 695 1.81 -18.27 10.30
CA ARG A 695 3.09 -17.60 10.54
C ARG A 695 3.02 -16.17 9.98
N PHE A 696 3.57 -15.22 10.72
CA PHE A 696 3.52 -13.81 10.35
C PHE A 696 4.91 -13.21 10.17
N LEU A 697 5.28 -13.01 8.90
CA LEU A 697 6.46 -12.26 8.52
C LEU A 697 6.04 -10.84 8.14
N ALA A 698 6.83 -9.84 8.51
CA ALA A 698 6.40 -8.47 8.29
C ALA A 698 7.52 -7.43 8.38
N THR A 699 7.23 -6.27 7.78
CA THR A 699 7.79 -4.97 8.17
C THR A 699 6.77 -4.24 9.04
N GLY A 700 7.26 -3.33 9.89
CA GLY A 700 6.40 -2.29 10.48
C GLY A 700 6.10 -1.21 9.43
N GLU A 701 6.05 0.05 9.84
CA GLU A 701 5.54 1.12 8.97
C GLU A 701 6.37 1.29 7.70
N ALA A 702 5.70 1.58 6.59
CA ALA A 702 6.38 1.90 5.35
C ALA A 702 7.09 3.26 5.46
N VAL A 703 8.36 3.32 5.08
CA VAL A 703 9.15 4.56 5.06
C VAL A 703 8.78 5.35 3.81
N ASP A 704 8.35 6.60 3.98
CA ASP A 704 7.84 7.44 2.90
C ASP A 704 8.40 8.87 2.95
N GLY A 705 8.03 9.72 1.99
CA GLY A 705 8.45 11.11 1.91
C GLY A 705 7.56 12.10 2.67
N SER A 706 7.43 13.32 2.13
CA SER A 706 6.77 14.47 2.77
C SER A 706 5.26 14.35 2.90
N ARG A 707 4.64 13.53 2.04
CA ARG A 707 3.20 13.35 1.97
C ARG A 707 2.87 11.87 2.12
N ILE A 708 1.87 11.57 2.93
CA ILE A 708 1.46 10.21 3.28
C ILE A 708 -0.06 10.08 3.17
N TYR A 709 -0.55 8.84 3.20
CA TYR A 709 -1.99 8.56 3.18
C TYR A 709 -2.42 7.64 4.32
N TYR A 710 -1.89 6.42 4.41
CA TYR A 710 -2.27 5.45 5.43
C TYR A 710 -1.80 5.83 6.84
N ASN A 711 -2.48 5.30 7.87
CA ASN A 711 -2.15 5.59 9.26
C ASN A 711 -0.82 4.98 9.75
N PHE A 712 -0.22 4.05 8.99
CA PHE A 712 1.04 3.34 9.28
C PHE A 712 2.17 3.68 8.29
N MET A 713 2.25 4.92 7.84
CA MET A 713 3.36 5.43 7.02
C MET A 713 4.27 6.32 7.85
N ARG A 714 5.58 6.33 7.56
CA ARG A 714 6.58 7.15 8.26
C ARG A 714 7.12 8.26 7.36
N PRO A 715 6.62 9.49 7.47
CA PRO A 715 7.16 10.63 6.76
C PRO A 715 8.64 10.84 7.13
N THR A 716 9.53 10.74 6.15
CA THR A 716 10.98 10.80 6.33
C THR A 716 11.59 11.81 5.37
N LEU A 717 12.18 12.86 5.94
CA LEU A 717 12.58 14.08 5.22
C LEU A 717 14.05 14.42 5.36
N SER A 718 14.77 13.72 6.23
CA SER A 718 16.21 13.91 6.41
C SER A 718 16.95 12.60 6.63
N ARG A 719 18.27 12.63 6.42
CA ARG A 719 19.15 11.50 6.77
C ARG A 719 19.01 11.09 8.25
N LYS A 720 18.97 12.07 9.16
CA LYS A 720 18.88 11.80 10.60
C LYS A 720 17.63 10.98 10.94
N GLN A 721 16.50 11.32 10.33
CA GLN A 721 15.25 10.58 10.51
C GLN A 721 15.33 9.18 9.90
N LEU A 722 15.91 9.07 8.70
CA LEU A 722 16.09 7.77 8.08
C LEU A 722 16.93 6.83 8.97
N ASP A 723 17.99 7.34 9.61
CA ASP A 723 18.79 6.54 10.55
C ASP A 723 17.95 6.09 11.78
N LEU A 724 17.02 6.92 12.26
CA LEU A 724 16.06 6.55 13.32
C LEU A 724 15.13 5.42 12.85
N GLU A 725 14.54 5.54 11.65
CA GLU A 725 13.67 4.50 11.07
C GLU A 725 14.40 3.16 10.93
N MET A 726 15.63 3.19 10.42
CA MET A 726 16.44 1.98 10.28
C MET A 726 16.81 1.39 11.65
N SER A 727 17.08 2.22 12.65
CA SER A 727 17.34 1.74 14.02
C SER A 727 16.13 1.02 14.61
N ARG A 728 14.92 1.53 14.38
CA ARG A 728 13.66 0.92 14.82
C ARG A 728 13.46 -0.44 14.14
N ALA A 729 13.60 -0.49 12.82
CA ALA A 729 13.41 -1.72 12.06
C ALA A 729 14.38 -2.84 12.47
N ILE A 730 15.64 -2.50 12.73
CA ILE A 730 16.66 -3.46 13.20
C ILE A 730 16.33 -3.93 14.62
N ALA A 731 16.03 -3.01 15.54
CA ALA A 731 15.74 -3.31 16.94
C ALA A 731 14.45 -4.12 17.14
N LEU A 732 13.44 -3.90 16.29
CA LEU A 732 12.19 -4.65 16.30
C LEU A 732 12.22 -5.90 15.41
N GLU A 733 13.40 -6.25 14.88
CA GLU A 733 13.62 -7.44 14.07
C GLU A 733 12.61 -7.56 12.92
N TYR A 734 12.53 -6.55 12.05
CA TYR A 734 11.70 -6.67 10.85
C TYR A 734 12.23 -7.79 9.93
N ASP A 735 11.33 -8.39 9.15
CA ASP A 735 11.70 -9.42 8.15
C ASP A 735 12.06 -8.83 6.80
N LEU A 736 11.60 -7.61 6.55
CA LEU A 736 11.86 -6.83 5.35
C LEU A 736 11.72 -5.33 5.65
N ILE A 737 12.05 -4.47 4.69
CA ILE A 737 11.72 -3.04 4.71
C ILE A 737 10.78 -2.71 3.56
N LYS A 738 9.87 -1.75 3.78
CA LYS A 738 9.04 -1.17 2.71
C LYS A 738 9.37 0.30 2.54
N THR A 739 9.61 0.70 1.29
CA THR A 739 9.57 2.12 0.89
C THR A 739 8.28 2.41 0.12
N TYR A 740 7.79 3.64 0.17
CA TYR A 740 6.51 4.01 -0.43
C TYR A 740 6.57 5.18 -1.43
N VAL A 741 5.40 5.55 -1.95
CA VAL A 741 5.21 6.27 -3.22
C VAL A 741 5.72 7.70 -3.22
N ARG A 742 5.95 8.36 -2.09
CA ARG A 742 6.46 9.75 -2.03
C ARG A 742 7.91 9.83 -1.56
N MET A 743 8.60 8.71 -1.35
CA MET A 743 10.03 8.73 -0.96
C MET A 743 10.94 9.09 -2.14
N PRO A 744 11.82 10.11 -2.04
CA PRO A 744 12.80 10.43 -3.08
C PRO A 744 13.73 9.26 -3.42
N VAL A 745 14.16 9.14 -4.68
CA VAL A 745 15.00 8.03 -5.15
C VAL A 745 16.34 7.96 -4.40
N GLU A 746 16.93 9.11 -4.06
CA GLU A 746 18.15 9.17 -3.25
C GLU A 746 17.97 8.48 -1.90
N TYR A 747 16.88 8.78 -1.20
CA TYR A 747 16.57 8.16 0.08
C TYR A 747 16.20 6.68 -0.07
N GLN A 748 15.49 6.29 -1.13
CA GLN A 748 15.25 4.87 -1.43
C GLN A 748 16.56 4.12 -1.62
N GLN A 749 17.55 4.69 -2.33
CA GLN A 749 18.86 4.08 -2.51
C GLN A 749 19.61 3.92 -1.18
N MET A 750 19.44 4.87 -0.26
CA MET A 750 20.02 4.80 1.09
C MET A 750 19.37 3.69 1.93
N VAL A 751 18.03 3.56 1.86
CA VAL A 751 17.30 2.44 2.49
C VAL A 751 17.77 1.10 1.94
N VAL A 752 17.92 0.96 0.60
CA VAL A 752 18.42 -0.28 -0.02
C VAL A 752 19.76 -0.67 0.60
N ARG A 753 20.72 0.25 0.64
CA ARG A 753 22.05 -0.01 1.21
C ARG A 753 21.98 -0.40 2.69
N ALA A 754 21.18 0.32 3.49
CA ALA A 754 21.05 0.04 4.91
C ALA A 754 20.36 -1.32 5.18
N ALA A 755 19.29 -1.63 4.46
CA ALA A 755 18.57 -2.89 4.55
C ALA A 755 19.45 -4.08 4.15
N HIS A 756 20.12 -4.01 3.00
CA HIS A 756 21.02 -5.08 2.54
C HIS A 756 22.21 -5.30 3.49
N THR A 757 22.75 -4.22 4.08
CA THR A 757 23.80 -4.32 5.12
C THR A 757 23.30 -5.06 6.36
N ALA A 758 22.03 -4.85 6.73
CA ALA A 758 21.37 -5.57 7.82
C ALA A 758 20.88 -6.97 7.44
N GLY A 759 21.09 -7.40 6.18
CA GLY A 759 20.63 -8.68 5.65
C GLY A 759 19.13 -8.73 5.34
N LEU A 760 18.46 -7.59 5.21
CA LEU A 760 17.02 -7.51 5.00
C LEU A 760 16.67 -7.27 3.52
N PRO A 761 15.70 -8.02 2.96
CA PRO A 761 15.10 -7.66 1.67
C PRO A 761 14.24 -6.42 1.81
N LEU A 762 13.98 -5.74 0.69
CA LEU A 762 13.05 -4.63 0.65
C LEU A 762 12.16 -4.60 -0.59
N SER A 763 10.96 -4.03 -0.44
CA SER A 763 10.04 -3.81 -1.56
C SER A 763 9.56 -2.36 -1.67
N SER A 764 8.96 -2.04 -2.82
CA SER A 764 8.37 -0.72 -3.11
C SER A 764 7.17 -0.86 -4.06
N HIS A 765 6.69 0.26 -4.62
CA HIS A 765 5.61 0.34 -5.62
C HIS A 765 6.13 0.66 -7.03
N TYR A 766 7.45 0.73 -7.22
CA TYR A 766 8.08 1.12 -8.48
C TYR A 766 8.87 -0.01 -9.11
N LEU A 767 8.82 -0.08 -10.43
CA LEU A 767 9.66 -0.98 -11.21
C LEU A 767 11.04 -0.36 -11.45
N TYR A 768 11.06 0.89 -11.93
CA TYR A 768 12.27 1.64 -12.23
C TYR A 768 12.13 3.05 -11.64
N PRO A 769 13.17 3.60 -10.98
CA PRO A 769 14.56 3.13 -10.89
C PRO A 769 14.82 2.05 -9.83
N ALA A 770 13.79 1.53 -9.15
CA ALA A 770 13.91 0.49 -8.11
C ALA A 770 14.78 -0.72 -8.54
N ALA A 771 14.56 -1.24 -9.76
CA ALA A 771 15.35 -2.32 -10.33
C ALA A 771 16.84 -1.95 -10.51
N ASN A 772 17.17 -0.69 -10.77
CA ASN A 772 18.54 -0.21 -10.89
C ASN A 772 19.20 0.08 -9.53
N ILE A 773 18.44 0.57 -8.54
CA ILE A 773 19.00 0.87 -7.21
C ILE A 773 19.11 -0.35 -6.29
N GLY A 774 18.60 -1.52 -6.70
CA GLY A 774 18.79 -2.80 -6.01
C GLY A 774 17.60 -3.31 -5.19
N MET A 775 16.40 -2.73 -5.34
CA MET A 775 15.18 -3.15 -4.63
C MET A 775 14.84 -4.64 -4.89
N ASP A 776 14.47 -5.44 -3.88
CA ASP A 776 14.23 -6.90 -4.05
C ASP A 776 12.85 -7.25 -4.65
N GLY A 777 11.84 -6.39 -4.48
CA GLY A 777 10.48 -6.64 -4.98
C GLY A 777 9.67 -5.38 -5.27
N MET A 778 8.69 -5.51 -6.17
CA MET A 778 7.63 -4.52 -6.38
C MET A 778 6.28 -5.13 -6.02
N GLU A 779 5.48 -4.35 -5.28
CA GLU A 779 4.08 -4.69 -5.04
C GLU A 779 3.19 -4.03 -6.11
N HIS A 780 2.15 -4.76 -6.48
CA HIS A 780 1.14 -4.53 -7.51
C HIS A 780 1.68 -4.43 -8.95
N THR A 781 0.88 -4.82 -9.94
CA THR A 781 1.20 -4.55 -11.37
C THR A 781 0.87 -3.12 -11.78
N GLY A 782 -0.15 -2.54 -11.14
CA GLY A 782 -0.55 -1.14 -11.23
C GLY A 782 -1.22 -0.75 -9.92
N ALA A 783 -0.84 0.38 -9.35
CA ALA A 783 -1.32 0.91 -8.09
C ALA A 783 -0.99 2.41 -7.99
N THR A 784 -1.22 2.99 -6.81
CA THR A 784 -0.91 4.38 -6.48
C THR A 784 0.51 4.69 -6.89
N ASN A 785 0.66 5.77 -7.64
CA ASN A 785 1.95 6.19 -8.18
C ASN A 785 2.03 7.72 -8.11
N ARG A 786 3.13 8.25 -7.60
CA ARG A 786 3.41 9.71 -7.58
C ARG A 786 3.20 10.41 -8.93
N LEU A 787 3.33 9.69 -10.05
CA LEU A 787 3.16 10.23 -11.40
C LEU A 787 1.69 10.41 -11.80
N GLY A 788 0.74 9.72 -11.16
CA GLY A 788 -0.65 9.64 -11.58
C GLY A 788 -0.89 8.66 -12.74
N TYR A 789 0.10 7.83 -13.06
CA TYR A 789 0.04 6.72 -14.02
C TYR A 789 1.20 5.73 -13.72
N SER A 790 1.17 4.54 -14.33
CA SER A 790 2.15 3.46 -14.09
C SER A 790 3.11 3.29 -15.28
N HIS A 791 4.40 3.03 -15.04
CA HIS A 791 5.34 2.56 -16.07
C HIS A 791 5.39 1.02 -16.17
N THR A 792 4.51 0.31 -15.45
CA THR A 792 4.43 -1.15 -15.47
C THR A 792 3.29 -1.65 -16.35
N VAL A 793 2.13 -0.99 -16.27
CA VAL A 793 0.93 -1.29 -17.08
C VAL A 793 0.30 0.01 -17.60
N SER A 794 -0.35 -0.05 -18.76
CA SER A 794 -1.16 1.05 -19.30
C SER A 794 -2.50 1.20 -18.57
N ARG A 795 -3.25 2.25 -18.89
CA ARG A 795 -4.61 2.49 -18.35
C ARG A 795 -5.61 1.37 -18.67
N ILE A 796 -5.31 0.55 -19.68
CA ILE A 796 -6.11 -0.63 -20.02
C ILE A 796 -5.43 -1.94 -19.57
N GLY A 797 -4.50 -1.86 -18.61
CA GLY A 797 -3.90 -3.02 -17.94
C GLY A 797 -2.82 -3.76 -18.73
N ARG A 798 -2.38 -3.24 -19.89
CA ARG A 798 -1.38 -3.92 -20.74
C ARG A 798 0.04 -3.56 -20.32
N ALA A 799 0.92 -4.55 -20.29
CA ALA A 799 2.36 -4.36 -20.09
C ALA A 799 3.13 -4.64 -21.39
N TYR A 800 4.12 -3.80 -21.68
CA TYR A 800 4.95 -3.90 -22.89
C TYR A 800 6.32 -4.53 -22.58
N GLN A 801 7.19 -4.60 -23.59
CA GLN A 801 8.49 -5.27 -23.49
C GLN A 801 9.35 -4.74 -22.33
N ASP A 802 9.31 -3.45 -22.04
CA ASP A 802 10.10 -2.85 -20.96
C ASP A 802 9.80 -3.46 -19.60
N ALA A 803 8.53 -3.48 -19.20
CA ALA A 803 8.13 -3.98 -17.89
C ALA A 803 8.51 -5.46 -17.71
N VAL A 804 8.17 -6.30 -18.68
CA VAL A 804 8.48 -7.74 -18.65
C VAL A 804 10.00 -7.99 -18.64
N THR A 805 10.75 -7.22 -19.44
CA THR A 805 12.21 -7.40 -19.52
C THR A 805 12.89 -6.95 -18.23
N LEU A 806 12.46 -5.85 -17.62
CA LEU A 806 13.03 -5.38 -16.35
C LEU A 806 12.82 -6.39 -15.22
N PHE A 807 11.64 -7.00 -15.10
CA PHE A 807 11.42 -8.06 -14.10
C PHE A 807 12.29 -9.29 -14.36
N THR A 808 12.30 -9.79 -15.60
CA THR A 808 13.04 -11.02 -15.96
C THR A 808 14.56 -10.84 -15.87
N ARG A 809 15.09 -9.64 -16.13
CA ARG A 809 16.53 -9.36 -16.12
C ARG A 809 17.07 -8.86 -14.79
N SER A 810 16.26 -8.17 -13.99
CA SER A 810 16.71 -7.69 -12.69
C SER A 810 16.72 -8.81 -11.64
N GLY A 811 15.80 -9.78 -11.72
CA GLY A 811 15.57 -10.76 -10.65
C GLY A 811 14.75 -10.18 -9.49
N MET A 812 14.19 -8.98 -9.63
CA MET A 812 13.20 -8.42 -8.73
C MET A 812 11.90 -9.24 -8.78
N SER A 813 11.24 -9.44 -7.64
CA SER A 813 9.91 -10.05 -7.65
C SER A 813 8.81 -9.06 -8.05
N VAL A 814 7.69 -9.60 -8.53
CA VAL A 814 6.42 -8.88 -8.63
C VAL A 814 5.36 -9.60 -7.79
N THR A 815 4.70 -8.83 -6.92
CA THR A 815 3.45 -9.25 -6.27
C THR A 815 2.29 -8.60 -7.01
N PRO A 816 1.51 -9.29 -7.83
CA PRO A 816 0.65 -8.59 -8.78
C PRO A 816 -0.64 -8.02 -8.17
N THR A 817 -1.16 -8.65 -7.12
CA THR A 817 -2.44 -8.30 -6.47
C THR A 817 -3.57 -8.10 -7.49
N LEU A 818 -4.15 -9.19 -7.97
CA LEU A 818 -5.16 -9.17 -9.02
C LEU A 818 -6.53 -8.74 -8.45
N PHE A 819 -6.67 -7.48 -8.02
CA PHE A 819 -7.89 -6.91 -7.43
C PHE A 819 -9.16 -7.13 -8.26
N GLN A 820 -9.01 -7.08 -9.59
CA GLN A 820 -10.12 -7.28 -10.52
C GLN A 820 -10.63 -8.73 -10.56
N SER A 821 -9.98 -9.68 -9.86
CA SER A 821 -10.44 -11.07 -9.74
C SER A 821 -11.79 -11.24 -9.07
N LYS A 822 -12.30 -10.20 -8.38
CA LYS A 822 -13.68 -10.17 -7.88
C LYS A 822 -14.73 -10.39 -8.98
N VAL A 823 -14.46 -9.99 -10.23
CA VAL A 823 -15.37 -10.22 -11.37
C VAL A 823 -15.70 -11.71 -11.56
N LEU A 824 -14.82 -12.61 -11.11
CA LEU A 824 -15.01 -14.06 -11.21
C LEU A 824 -16.11 -14.61 -10.30
N TYR A 825 -16.64 -13.83 -9.35
CA TYR A 825 -17.86 -14.20 -8.62
C TYR A 825 -19.10 -14.22 -9.52
N GLY A 826 -19.04 -13.65 -10.73
CA GLY A 826 -20.03 -13.87 -11.77
C GLY A 826 -20.08 -15.33 -12.25
N ASP A 827 -18.94 -16.00 -12.26
CA ASP A 827 -18.78 -17.39 -12.73
C ASP A 827 -18.92 -18.40 -11.57
N ASP A 828 -18.35 -18.10 -10.40
CA ASP A 828 -18.32 -19.01 -9.24
C ASP A 828 -18.44 -18.26 -7.91
N LYS A 829 -19.53 -18.53 -7.18
CA LYS A 829 -19.83 -17.94 -5.86
C LYS A 829 -19.43 -18.80 -4.67
N SER A 830 -18.78 -19.95 -4.89
CA SER A 830 -18.46 -20.93 -3.83
C SER A 830 -17.80 -20.32 -2.61
N LEU A 831 -16.76 -19.49 -2.80
CA LEU A 831 -16.04 -18.79 -1.72
C LEU A 831 -16.91 -17.78 -0.95
N PHE A 832 -17.85 -17.12 -1.63
CA PHE A 832 -18.79 -16.19 -1.00
C PHE A 832 -19.85 -16.95 -0.18
N THR A 833 -20.37 -18.05 -0.74
CA THR A 833 -21.43 -18.84 -0.10
C THR A 833 -20.93 -19.79 1.00
N ASP A 834 -19.61 -19.96 1.12
CA ASP A 834 -18.96 -20.84 2.07
C ASP A 834 -19.28 -20.45 3.53
N GLU A 835 -19.47 -21.45 4.39
CA GLU A 835 -19.73 -21.24 5.82
C GLU A 835 -18.58 -20.48 6.49
N ARG A 836 -17.33 -20.79 6.13
CA ARG A 836 -16.14 -20.14 6.69
C ARG A 836 -16.18 -18.64 6.48
N THR A 837 -16.54 -18.20 5.26
CA THR A 837 -16.67 -16.79 4.91
C THR A 837 -17.81 -16.14 5.70
N LYS A 838 -18.99 -16.77 5.75
CA LYS A 838 -20.16 -16.26 6.48
C LYS A 838 -19.93 -16.12 7.98
N VAL A 839 -19.17 -17.02 8.59
CA VAL A 839 -18.94 -17.05 10.04
C VAL A 839 -17.76 -16.18 10.46
N LEU A 840 -16.69 -16.15 9.67
CA LEU A 840 -15.45 -15.46 10.06
C LEU A 840 -15.28 -14.06 9.46
N PHE A 841 -16.08 -13.66 8.47
CA PHE A 841 -16.14 -12.25 8.10
C PHE A 841 -16.95 -11.51 9.18
N PRO A 842 -16.45 -10.37 9.69
CA PRO A 842 -17.33 -9.42 10.34
C PRO A 842 -18.50 -9.07 9.42
N GLN A 843 -19.69 -8.89 9.98
CA GLN A 843 -20.91 -8.75 9.19
C GLN A 843 -20.82 -7.63 8.14
N TRP A 844 -20.23 -6.48 8.49
CA TRP A 844 -20.06 -5.36 7.55
C TRP A 844 -19.12 -5.70 6.37
N GLU A 845 -18.09 -6.52 6.57
CA GLU A 845 -17.20 -6.98 5.49
C GLU A 845 -17.93 -7.97 4.57
N TYR A 846 -18.76 -8.84 5.16
CA TYR A 846 -19.59 -9.78 4.39
C TYR A 846 -20.64 -9.03 3.55
N ASP A 847 -21.30 -8.04 4.14
CA ASP A 847 -22.29 -7.20 3.46
C ASP A 847 -21.64 -6.39 2.31
N GLN A 848 -20.44 -5.87 2.51
CA GLN A 848 -19.67 -5.20 1.46
C GLN A 848 -19.29 -6.15 0.32
N LEU A 849 -18.80 -7.35 0.64
CA LEU A 849 -18.52 -8.38 -0.36
C LEU A 849 -19.79 -8.74 -1.14
N LYS A 850 -20.92 -8.90 -0.46
CA LYS A 850 -22.22 -9.15 -1.09
C LYS A 850 -22.59 -8.02 -2.05
N ALA A 851 -22.50 -6.76 -1.61
CA ALA A 851 -22.83 -5.61 -2.42
C ALA A 851 -21.93 -5.51 -3.67
N ALA A 852 -20.63 -5.79 -3.54
CA ALA A 852 -19.71 -5.84 -4.67
C ALA A 852 -20.07 -6.96 -5.66
N ILE A 853 -20.46 -8.14 -5.18
CA ILE A 853 -20.88 -9.26 -6.02
C ILE A 853 -22.19 -8.95 -6.77
N ASP A 854 -23.14 -8.30 -6.10
CA ASP A 854 -24.41 -7.90 -6.71
C ASP A 854 -24.20 -6.90 -7.88
N GLN A 855 -23.07 -6.16 -7.89
CA GLN A 855 -22.71 -5.21 -8.96
C GLN A 855 -22.01 -5.83 -10.18
N ILE A 856 -21.64 -7.12 -10.16
CA ILE A 856 -20.90 -7.77 -11.27
C ILE A 856 -21.75 -7.87 -12.56
N GLY A 857 -23.07 -7.65 -12.50
CA GLY A 857 -23.94 -7.55 -13.68
C GLY A 857 -23.94 -6.18 -14.38
N THR A 858 -23.12 -5.22 -13.93
CA THR A 858 -23.11 -3.84 -14.46
C THR A 858 -22.21 -3.68 -15.70
N PRO A 859 -22.35 -2.61 -16.50
CA PRO A 859 -21.52 -2.36 -17.68
C PRO A 859 -19.99 -2.27 -17.43
N SER A 860 -19.55 -2.09 -16.18
CA SER A 860 -18.12 -2.06 -15.81
C SER A 860 -17.49 -3.46 -15.72
N ALA A 861 -18.27 -4.53 -15.50
CA ALA A 861 -17.71 -5.87 -15.31
C ALA A 861 -16.94 -6.42 -16.54
N PRO A 862 -17.40 -6.25 -17.79
CA PRO A 862 -16.61 -6.63 -18.97
C PRO A 862 -15.28 -5.87 -19.09
N PHE A 863 -15.21 -4.65 -18.55
CA PHE A 863 -13.96 -3.89 -18.49
C PHE A 863 -13.00 -4.49 -17.44
N SER A 864 -13.47 -4.76 -16.23
CA SER A 864 -12.69 -5.43 -15.17
C SER A 864 -12.12 -6.78 -15.62
N ASP A 865 -12.89 -7.59 -16.34
CA ASP A 865 -12.44 -8.90 -16.88
C ASP A 865 -11.29 -8.73 -17.90
N LYS A 866 -11.36 -7.72 -18.77
CA LYS A 866 -10.28 -7.41 -19.73
C LYS A 866 -9.01 -6.90 -19.04
N ILE A 867 -9.15 -6.01 -18.04
CA ILE A 867 -7.99 -5.55 -17.23
C ILE A 867 -7.35 -6.74 -16.51
N LEU A 868 -8.17 -7.61 -15.92
CA LEU A 868 -7.70 -8.82 -15.25
C LEU A 868 -6.93 -9.73 -16.22
N ALA A 869 -7.46 -9.99 -17.40
CA ALA A 869 -6.79 -10.78 -18.43
C ALA A 869 -5.44 -10.18 -18.86
N ALA A 870 -5.38 -8.85 -19.02
CA ALA A 870 -4.15 -8.14 -19.39
C ALA A 870 -3.08 -8.21 -18.29
N ASN A 871 -3.48 -8.02 -17.03
CA ASN A 871 -2.60 -8.18 -15.86
C ASN A 871 -2.10 -9.63 -15.73
N VAL A 872 -2.96 -10.63 -15.91
CA VAL A 872 -2.54 -12.04 -15.90
C VAL A 872 -1.58 -12.35 -17.04
N ASN A 873 -1.81 -11.79 -18.24
CA ASN A 873 -0.89 -11.94 -19.37
C ASN A 873 0.51 -11.40 -19.06
N MET A 874 0.60 -10.22 -18.42
CA MET A 874 1.89 -9.67 -17.98
C MET A 874 2.61 -10.65 -17.05
N VAL A 875 1.96 -11.08 -15.96
CA VAL A 875 2.62 -11.95 -14.98
C VAL A 875 2.96 -13.32 -15.54
N LEU A 876 2.18 -13.84 -16.50
CA LEU A 876 2.49 -15.07 -17.21
C LEU A 876 3.77 -14.93 -18.05
N ARG A 877 3.92 -13.81 -18.77
CA ARG A 877 5.12 -13.50 -19.54
C ARG A 877 6.34 -13.31 -18.64
N VAL A 878 6.17 -12.67 -17.48
CA VAL A 878 7.24 -12.56 -16.47
C VAL A 878 7.63 -13.94 -15.94
N HIS A 879 6.65 -14.76 -15.53
CA HIS A 879 6.86 -16.10 -14.98
C HIS A 879 7.59 -17.01 -15.98
N ARG A 880 7.06 -17.16 -17.20
CA ARG A 880 7.65 -18.01 -18.25
C ARG A 880 8.94 -17.42 -18.83
N GLY A 881 9.17 -16.11 -18.67
CA GLY A 881 10.44 -15.45 -18.96
C GLY A 881 11.51 -15.62 -17.88
N GLY A 882 11.24 -16.36 -16.80
CA GLY A 882 12.18 -16.63 -15.70
C GLY A 882 12.18 -15.60 -14.58
N GLY A 883 11.24 -14.65 -14.58
CA GLY A 883 11.03 -13.69 -13.50
C GLY A 883 10.32 -14.32 -12.29
N LEU A 884 10.41 -13.66 -11.13
CA LEU A 884 9.87 -14.15 -9.87
C LEU A 884 8.50 -13.54 -9.57
N VAL A 885 7.43 -14.31 -9.81
CA VAL A 885 6.05 -13.92 -9.46
C VAL A 885 5.67 -14.54 -8.12
N ILE A 886 5.21 -13.72 -7.18
CA ILE A 886 4.70 -14.15 -5.87
C ILE A 886 3.26 -13.65 -5.69
N CYS A 887 2.34 -14.52 -5.28
CA CYS A 887 0.95 -14.13 -5.05
C CYS A 887 0.80 -13.37 -3.73
N GLY A 888 0.04 -12.28 -3.75
CA GLY A 888 -0.32 -11.50 -2.58
C GLY A 888 -1.59 -10.71 -2.85
N THR A 889 -2.38 -10.46 -1.82
CA THR A 889 -3.78 -10.01 -1.97
C THR A 889 -4.04 -8.57 -1.57
N ASP A 890 -3.12 -7.95 -0.82
CA ASP A 890 -3.30 -6.65 -0.19
C ASP A 890 -4.53 -6.59 0.74
N ALA A 891 -4.96 -7.75 1.26
CA ALA A 891 -6.08 -7.83 2.18
C ALA A 891 -5.82 -7.03 3.47
N PRO A 892 -6.80 -6.29 4.03
CA PRO A 892 -8.22 -6.30 3.69
C PRO A 892 -8.66 -5.27 2.62
N LEU A 893 -7.77 -4.63 1.86
CA LEU A 893 -8.21 -3.86 0.67
C LEU A 893 -8.87 -4.79 -0.36
N ASP A 894 -8.31 -5.98 -0.52
CA ASP A 894 -9.02 -7.14 -1.07
C ASP A 894 -9.58 -8.03 0.06
N ASN A 895 -10.41 -9.02 -0.27
CA ASN A 895 -11.09 -9.83 0.73
C ASN A 895 -10.13 -10.81 1.44
N VAL A 896 -10.07 -10.76 2.78
CA VAL A 896 -9.18 -11.61 3.59
C VAL A 896 -9.35 -13.09 3.26
N ALA A 897 -8.22 -13.78 3.06
CA ALA A 897 -8.08 -15.20 2.70
C ALA A 897 -8.66 -15.63 1.34
N ILE A 898 -9.90 -15.29 1.02
CA ILE A 898 -10.59 -15.77 -0.18
C ILE A 898 -10.06 -15.14 -1.47
N SER A 899 -9.50 -13.93 -1.41
CA SER A 899 -8.90 -13.26 -2.56
C SER A 899 -7.66 -13.99 -3.09
N LEU A 900 -6.88 -14.67 -2.24
CA LEU A 900 -5.74 -15.47 -2.70
C LEU A 900 -6.21 -16.59 -3.62
N HIS A 901 -7.29 -17.27 -3.24
CA HIS A 901 -7.92 -18.30 -4.07
C HIS A 901 -8.51 -17.73 -5.36
N GLN A 902 -9.13 -16.54 -5.32
CA GLN A 902 -9.59 -15.85 -6.53
C GLN A 902 -8.43 -15.45 -7.46
N ASN A 903 -7.30 -15.02 -6.91
CA ASN A 903 -6.10 -14.70 -7.68
C ASN A 903 -5.55 -15.96 -8.39
N LEU A 904 -5.50 -17.10 -7.71
CA LEU A 904 -5.10 -18.38 -8.31
C LEU A 904 -6.06 -18.82 -9.42
N ARG A 905 -7.37 -18.69 -9.20
CA ARG A 905 -8.40 -18.97 -10.21
C ARG A 905 -8.27 -18.05 -11.43
N ALA A 906 -8.01 -16.76 -11.22
CA ALA A 906 -7.76 -15.80 -12.29
C ALA A 906 -6.53 -16.16 -13.11
N MET A 907 -5.42 -16.53 -12.46
CA MET A 907 -4.21 -16.98 -13.15
C MET A 907 -4.51 -18.16 -14.08
N VAL A 908 -5.25 -19.16 -13.59
CA VAL A 908 -5.62 -20.34 -14.40
C VAL A 908 -6.58 -20.00 -15.53
N LYS A 909 -7.62 -19.18 -15.26
CA LYS A 909 -8.59 -18.73 -16.27
C LYS A 909 -7.90 -18.10 -17.49
N TYR A 910 -6.81 -17.35 -17.30
CA TYR A 910 -6.09 -16.66 -18.37
C TYR A 910 -4.71 -17.24 -18.71
N GLY A 911 -4.48 -18.54 -18.43
CA GLY A 911 -3.45 -19.32 -19.12
C GLY A 911 -2.30 -19.89 -18.28
N PHE A 912 -2.28 -19.67 -16.97
CA PHE A 912 -1.44 -20.50 -16.09
C PHE A 912 -2.00 -21.92 -16.03
N THR A 913 -1.12 -22.92 -15.94
CA THR A 913 -1.53 -24.23 -15.43
C THR A 913 -1.81 -24.14 -13.92
N PRO A 914 -2.65 -25.02 -13.33
CA PRO A 914 -2.86 -25.03 -11.89
C PRO A 914 -1.55 -25.13 -11.10
N ARG A 915 -0.59 -25.94 -11.56
CA ARG A 915 0.75 -26.02 -10.96
C ARG A 915 1.50 -24.68 -11.01
N GLU A 916 1.57 -24.03 -12.18
CA GLU A 916 2.25 -22.72 -12.31
C GLU A 916 1.61 -21.67 -11.39
N ALA A 917 0.28 -21.69 -11.24
CA ALA A 917 -0.41 -20.78 -10.31
C ALA A 917 -0.08 -21.12 -8.84
N LEU A 918 -0.15 -22.39 -8.43
CA LEU A 918 0.10 -22.79 -7.04
C LEU A 918 1.52 -22.47 -6.57
N ILE A 919 2.54 -22.58 -7.43
CA ILE A 919 3.92 -22.26 -7.06
C ILE A 919 4.12 -20.76 -6.77
N THR A 920 3.28 -19.87 -7.30
CA THR A 920 3.32 -18.44 -6.95
C THR A 920 2.80 -18.16 -5.54
N ALA A 921 2.00 -19.07 -4.96
CA ALA A 921 1.48 -18.97 -3.59
C ALA A 921 2.10 -20.00 -2.62
N THR A 922 3.19 -20.68 -3.01
CA THR A 922 3.88 -21.65 -2.15
C THR A 922 5.40 -21.45 -2.24
N ARG A 923 6.05 -22.08 -3.21
CA ARG A 923 7.51 -22.11 -3.35
C ARG A 923 8.13 -20.74 -3.64
N ASN A 924 7.54 -19.95 -4.55
CA ASN A 924 8.11 -18.66 -4.94
C ASN A 924 8.17 -17.65 -3.79
N PRO A 925 7.09 -17.42 -3.02
CA PRO A 925 7.15 -16.53 -1.86
C PRO A 925 8.05 -17.10 -0.75
N ALA A 926 8.10 -18.41 -0.54
CA ALA A 926 9.06 -19.02 0.38
C ALA A 926 10.51 -18.67 0.01
N ARG A 927 10.86 -18.78 -1.28
CA ARG A 927 12.18 -18.36 -1.81
C ARG A 927 12.41 -16.85 -1.62
N TRP A 928 11.41 -16.01 -1.86
CA TRP A 928 11.56 -14.57 -1.67
C TRP A 928 11.80 -14.20 -0.20
N LEU A 929 11.22 -14.94 0.74
CA LEU A 929 11.40 -14.77 2.18
C LEU A 929 12.71 -15.39 2.72
N GLY A 930 13.51 -16.07 1.88
CA GLY A 930 14.70 -16.82 2.33
C GLY A 930 14.35 -18.09 3.12
N LEU A 931 13.11 -18.56 2.99
CA LEU A 931 12.57 -19.75 3.65
C LEU A 931 12.38 -20.90 2.66
N GLU A 932 13.07 -20.88 1.51
CA GLU A 932 13.07 -22.00 0.59
C GLU A 932 13.43 -23.29 1.32
N ASN A 933 12.78 -24.39 0.94
CA ASN A 933 12.96 -25.70 1.56
C ASN A 933 12.46 -25.83 3.00
N GLN A 934 11.99 -24.75 3.65
CA GLN A 934 11.46 -24.78 5.01
C GLN A 934 9.93 -24.72 5.04
N VAL A 935 9.32 -23.90 4.19
CA VAL A 935 7.87 -23.75 4.02
C VAL A 935 7.52 -23.72 2.52
N GLY A 936 6.23 -23.88 2.18
CA GLY A 936 5.78 -23.88 0.78
C GLY A 936 6.25 -25.10 -0.03
N VAL A 937 6.70 -26.17 0.64
CA VAL A 937 7.09 -27.47 0.07
C VAL A 937 6.74 -28.59 1.06
N LEU A 938 6.52 -29.82 0.59
CA LEU A 938 6.40 -31.02 1.44
C LEU A 938 7.58 -31.97 1.19
N LYS A 939 8.58 -31.92 2.06
CA LYS A 939 9.77 -32.80 1.98
C LYS A 939 10.45 -32.96 3.34
N PRO A 940 11.29 -34.00 3.53
CA PRO A 940 12.06 -34.17 4.75
C PRO A 940 12.84 -32.91 5.16
N GLY A 941 12.76 -32.56 6.44
CA GLY A 941 13.38 -31.37 7.04
C GLY A 941 12.53 -30.10 6.97
N ALA A 942 11.54 -29.99 6.08
CA ALA A 942 10.63 -28.84 6.04
C ALA A 942 9.69 -28.84 7.25
N PHE A 943 9.15 -27.67 7.61
CA PHE A 943 8.08 -27.60 8.60
C PHE A 943 6.83 -28.29 8.04
N ALA A 944 6.09 -28.98 8.91
CA ALA A 944 4.80 -29.58 8.56
C ALA A 944 3.71 -28.48 8.50
N ASP A 945 3.84 -27.59 7.53
CA ASP A 945 2.91 -26.52 7.19
C ASP A 945 2.19 -26.90 5.89
N LEU A 946 1.00 -27.49 6.02
CA LEU A 946 0.27 -28.09 4.90
C LEU A 946 -1.25 -27.89 4.98
N ALA A 947 -1.92 -27.98 3.83
CA ALA A 947 -3.37 -28.02 3.74
C ALA A 947 -3.81 -29.40 3.26
N LEU A 948 -4.85 -29.96 3.88
CA LEU A 948 -5.53 -31.18 3.47
C LEU A 948 -6.82 -30.78 2.77
N VAL A 949 -6.86 -30.96 1.46
CA VAL A 949 -7.95 -30.48 0.59
C VAL A 949 -8.73 -31.63 -0.02
N ASP A 950 -10.01 -31.40 -0.24
CA ASP A 950 -10.86 -32.28 -1.03
C ASP A 950 -10.68 -31.97 -2.53
N GLY A 951 -10.49 -33.02 -3.34
CA GLY A 951 -10.18 -32.92 -4.77
C GLY A 951 -8.72 -32.68 -5.12
N ASN A 952 -8.40 -32.71 -6.42
CA ASN A 952 -7.04 -32.59 -6.94
C ASN A 952 -6.74 -31.15 -7.40
N PRO A 953 -5.91 -30.37 -6.66
CA PRO A 953 -5.59 -28.98 -7.02
C PRO A 953 -4.73 -28.84 -8.29
N LEU A 954 -4.09 -29.90 -8.78
CA LEU A 954 -3.38 -29.91 -10.06
C LEU A 954 -4.31 -30.10 -11.26
N ALA A 955 -5.50 -30.66 -11.04
CA ALA A 955 -6.52 -30.85 -12.07
C ALA A 955 -7.54 -29.71 -12.08
N ASP A 956 -7.99 -29.27 -10.91
CA ASP A 956 -8.88 -28.12 -10.73
C ASP A 956 -8.36 -27.23 -9.61
N ILE A 957 -7.93 -26.02 -9.97
CA ILE A 957 -7.38 -25.05 -9.02
C ILE A 957 -8.36 -24.69 -7.89
N LYS A 958 -9.68 -24.85 -8.10
CA LYS A 958 -10.69 -24.58 -7.06
C LYS A 958 -10.56 -25.53 -5.87
N ALA A 959 -10.04 -26.75 -6.08
CA ALA A 959 -9.81 -27.72 -5.01
C ALA A 959 -8.84 -27.19 -3.95
N ALA A 960 -7.93 -26.26 -4.29
CA ALA A 960 -7.04 -25.64 -3.31
C ALA A 960 -7.79 -24.91 -2.18
N ALA A 961 -9.02 -24.45 -2.43
CA ALA A 961 -9.87 -23.80 -1.42
C ALA A 961 -10.76 -24.77 -0.63
N ALA A 962 -10.87 -26.03 -1.07
CA ALA A 962 -11.71 -27.07 -0.45
C ALA A 962 -11.01 -27.72 0.77
N VAL A 963 -10.44 -26.87 1.63
CA VAL A 963 -9.66 -27.25 2.81
C VAL A 963 -10.56 -27.88 3.86
N GLN A 964 -10.21 -29.09 4.30
CA GLN A 964 -10.86 -29.79 5.40
C GLN A 964 -10.07 -29.66 6.70
N ARG A 965 -8.74 -29.56 6.59
CA ARG A 965 -7.83 -29.35 7.73
C ARG A 965 -6.60 -28.58 7.28
N THR A 966 -6.06 -27.77 8.18
CA THR A 966 -4.78 -27.09 8.01
C THR A 966 -3.84 -27.56 9.10
N VAL A 967 -2.61 -27.91 8.74
CA VAL A 967 -1.58 -28.32 9.69
C VAL A 967 -0.52 -27.23 9.70
N LEU A 968 -0.20 -26.70 10.89
CA LEU A 968 0.80 -25.65 11.09
C LEU A 968 1.83 -26.14 12.10
N GLY A 969 3.09 -26.26 11.68
CA GLY A 969 4.16 -26.79 12.53
C GLY A 969 3.86 -28.18 13.10
N GLY A 970 3.11 -29.00 12.35
CA GLY A 970 2.67 -30.34 12.77
C GLY A 970 1.41 -30.37 13.64
N VAL A 971 0.82 -29.23 13.98
CA VAL A 971 -0.44 -29.14 14.74
C VAL A 971 -1.63 -29.09 13.78
N PRO A 972 -2.55 -30.07 13.79
CA PRO A 972 -3.73 -30.07 12.94
C PRO A 972 -4.84 -29.18 13.51
N TYR A 973 -5.44 -28.36 12.65
CA TYR A 973 -6.63 -27.54 12.91
C TYR A 973 -7.75 -27.99 11.97
N THR A 974 -8.91 -28.36 12.53
CA THR A 974 -10.12 -28.62 11.74
C THR A 974 -10.88 -27.32 11.47
N ILE A 975 -11.67 -27.29 10.40
CA ILE A 975 -12.54 -26.13 10.12
C ILE A 975 -13.48 -25.86 11.29
N ASP A 976 -14.09 -26.90 11.87
CA ASP A 976 -14.97 -26.74 13.03
C ASP A 976 -14.30 -26.09 14.23
N GLN A 977 -13.04 -26.45 14.53
CA GLN A 977 -12.27 -25.83 15.62
C GLN A 977 -12.03 -24.34 15.35
N LEU A 978 -11.74 -23.96 14.11
CA LEU A 978 -11.49 -22.57 13.72
C LEU A 978 -12.77 -21.73 13.76
N LEU A 979 -13.93 -22.32 13.45
CA LEU A 979 -15.23 -21.64 13.44
C LEU A 979 -15.88 -21.58 14.83
N ALA A 980 -15.63 -22.56 15.70
CA ALA A 980 -16.33 -22.73 16.98
C ALA A 980 -16.49 -21.46 17.84
N PRO A 981 -15.48 -20.57 18.00
CA PRO A 981 -15.63 -19.37 18.81
C PRO A 981 -16.65 -18.35 18.28
N PHE A 982 -16.97 -18.40 16.99
CA PHE A 982 -17.83 -17.41 16.30
C PHE A 982 -19.09 -18.05 15.69
N ARG A 983 -19.14 -19.37 15.58
CA ARG A 983 -20.30 -20.13 15.13
C ARG A 983 -21.45 -19.96 16.13
N GLY A 984 -22.64 -19.60 15.65
CA GLY A 984 -23.81 -19.30 16.49
C GLY A 984 -23.91 -17.85 16.98
N GLN A 985 -22.80 -17.11 17.07
CA GLN A 985 -22.83 -15.65 17.31
C GLN A 985 -23.26 -14.88 16.05
N ALA A 986 -22.88 -15.38 14.86
CA ALA A 986 -23.29 -14.81 13.56
C ALA A 986 -24.83 -14.85 13.33
N ALA A 987 -25.53 -15.82 13.92
CA ALA A 987 -26.99 -15.91 13.85
C ALA A 987 -27.68 -14.83 14.70
N ALA A 988 -27.07 -14.43 15.83
CA ALA A 988 -27.56 -13.37 16.70
C ALA A 988 -27.29 -11.96 16.13
N SER A 989 -26.23 -11.78 15.34
CA SER A 989 -25.93 -10.51 14.65
C SER A 989 -26.72 -10.34 13.34
N GLY A 990 -26.95 -11.42 12.59
CA GLY A 990 -27.69 -11.38 11.32
C GLY A 990 -29.20 -11.13 11.45
N GLN A 991 -29.83 -11.60 12.54
CA GLN A 991 -31.24 -11.29 12.84
C GLN A 991 -31.46 -9.91 13.49
N ALA A 992 -30.39 -9.30 14.01
CA ALA A 992 -30.43 -7.99 14.66
C ALA A 992 -30.36 -6.81 13.67
N GLN A 993 -29.84 -7.02 12.45
CA GLN A 993 -29.62 -5.93 11.47
C GLN A 993 -30.89 -5.41 10.78
N LEU A 994 -32.05 -6.06 10.93
CA LEU A 994 -33.30 -5.67 10.27
C LEU A 994 -34.37 -5.10 11.23
N ASN A 995 -34.04 -4.95 12.50
CA ASN A 995 -35.01 -4.54 13.51
C ASN A 995 -34.79 -3.09 13.94
N SER A 996 -35.88 -2.33 14.03
CA SER A 996 -35.89 -1.00 14.62
C SER A 996 -35.21 -1.01 16.00
N GLN A 997 -34.55 0.08 16.40
CA GLN A 997 -33.81 0.18 17.66
C GLN A 997 -34.64 -0.22 18.90
N ALA A 998 -35.97 -0.09 18.83
CA ALA A 998 -36.91 -0.54 19.86
C ALA A 998 -36.96 -2.07 20.06
N GLN A 999 -36.77 -2.87 18.99
CA GLN A 999 -36.76 -4.34 19.05
C GLN A 999 -35.40 -4.90 19.51
N LEU A 1000 -34.30 -4.21 19.19
CA LEU A 1000 -32.98 -4.57 19.70
C LEU A 1000 -32.88 -4.32 21.20
N ASN A 1001 -33.47 -3.22 21.68
CA ASN A 1001 -33.54 -2.89 23.10
C ASN A 1001 -34.41 -3.89 23.89
N SER A 1002 -35.51 -4.39 23.31
CA SER A 1002 -36.37 -5.38 24.00
C SER A 1002 -35.74 -6.78 24.07
N GLN A 1003 -35.00 -7.21 23.04
CA GLN A 1003 -34.21 -8.46 23.07
C GLN A 1003 -32.94 -8.36 23.94
N ALA A 1004 -32.31 -7.19 24.00
CA ALA A 1004 -31.19 -6.95 24.91
C ALA A 1004 -31.63 -7.04 26.38
N GLN A 1005 -32.79 -6.48 26.72
CA GLN A 1005 -33.38 -6.58 28.06
C GLN A 1005 -33.74 -8.02 28.46
N SER A 1006 -34.28 -8.83 27.54
CA SER A 1006 -34.63 -10.23 27.84
C SER A 1006 -33.42 -11.14 28.03
N ASN A 1007 -32.26 -10.76 27.51
CA ASN A 1007 -31.01 -11.55 27.53
C ASN A 1007 -29.95 -10.98 28.49
N GLY A 1008 -30.28 -9.95 29.29
CA GLY A 1008 -29.36 -9.34 30.26
C GLY A 1008 -28.23 -8.51 29.63
N ARG A 1009 -28.40 -8.01 28.40
CA ARG A 1009 -27.43 -7.13 27.70
C ARG A 1009 -27.64 -5.66 28.08
N VAL A 1010 -26.56 -4.88 28.00
CA VAL A 1010 -26.59 -3.42 28.18
C VAL A 1010 -27.41 -2.78 27.07
N VAL A 1011 -28.30 -1.86 27.43
CA VAL A 1011 -29.12 -1.11 26.46
C VAL A 1011 -28.42 0.21 26.19
N ASN A 1012 -27.94 0.41 24.96
CA ASN A 1012 -27.36 1.67 24.52
C ASN A 1012 -28.34 2.40 23.58
N GLN A 1013 -28.70 3.65 23.92
CA GLN A 1013 -29.54 4.47 23.06
C GLN A 1013 -28.67 5.36 22.16
N VAL A 1014 -28.88 5.28 20.84
CA VAL A 1014 -28.18 6.16 19.88
C VAL A 1014 -28.94 7.49 19.79
N LEU A 1015 -28.27 8.58 20.18
CA LEU A 1015 -28.77 9.94 20.05
C LEU A 1015 -28.50 10.49 18.64
N PRO A 1016 -29.22 11.54 18.21
CA PRO A 1016 -28.88 12.25 16.99
C PRO A 1016 -27.41 12.70 17.01
N PRO A 1017 -26.71 12.65 15.85
CA PRO A 1017 -25.35 13.16 15.74
C PRO A 1017 -25.25 14.59 16.28
N LEU A 1018 -24.10 14.96 16.85
CA LEU A 1018 -23.86 16.36 17.17
C LEU A 1018 -24.10 17.23 15.92
N PRO A 1019 -24.71 18.42 16.06
CA PRO A 1019 -24.89 19.34 14.94
C PRO A 1019 -23.53 19.58 14.29
N SER A 1020 -23.32 19.03 13.10
CA SER A 1020 -22.04 19.15 12.44
C SER A 1020 -21.87 20.60 12.00
N ALA A 1021 -20.86 21.28 12.52
CA ALA A 1021 -20.44 22.59 12.00
C ALA A 1021 -19.63 22.42 10.69
N GLU A 1022 -19.81 21.31 9.97
CA GLU A 1022 -19.04 20.97 8.78
C GLU A 1022 -19.09 22.08 7.74
N ARG A 1023 -17.92 22.64 7.45
CA ARG A 1023 -17.66 23.23 6.15
C ARG A 1023 -17.19 22.10 5.24
N ARG A 1024 -18.12 21.25 4.78
CA ARG A 1024 -17.94 20.05 3.92
C ARG A 1024 -16.48 19.80 3.52
N HIS A 1025 -15.74 19.09 4.37
CA HIS A 1025 -14.42 18.62 4.00
C HIS A 1025 -14.63 17.44 3.07
N TRP A 1026 -14.35 17.61 1.77
CA TRP A 1026 -14.64 16.57 0.77
C TRP A 1026 -13.91 15.24 1.03
N TRP A 1027 -12.87 15.24 1.87
CA TRP A 1027 -12.13 14.04 2.27
C TRP A 1027 -12.67 13.37 3.54
N HIS A 1028 -13.75 13.89 4.16
CA HIS A 1028 -14.50 13.23 5.25
C HIS A 1028 -15.59 12.33 4.66
N GLU A 1029 -15.21 11.56 3.65
CA GLU A 1029 -16.04 10.53 3.07
C GLU A 1029 -15.52 9.17 3.55
N PRO A 1030 -16.39 8.16 3.74
CA PRO A 1030 -15.98 6.84 4.19
C PRO A 1030 -14.87 6.23 3.31
N GLU A 1031 -14.04 5.35 3.88
CA GLU A 1031 -12.94 4.65 3.17
C GLU A 1031 -13.39 4.07 1.81
N TRP A 1032 -14.62 3.58 1.73
CA TRP A 1032 -15.20 2.93 0.56
C TRP A 1032 -15.79 3.89 -0.50
N ALA A 1033 -15.87 5.20 -0.19
CA ALA A 1033 -16.25 6.22 -1.18
C ALA A 1033 -15.06 6.68 -2.03
N ASN A 1034 -13.83 6.45 -1.55
CA ASN A 1034 -12.61 6.83 -2.25
C ASN A 1034 -12.00 5.64 -2.99
N HIS A 1035 -11.59 5.88 -4.24
CA HIS A 1035 -10.90 4.96 -5.13
C HIS A 1035 -9.88 4.06 -4.41
N ILE A 1036 -9.95 2.75 -4.67
CA ILE A 1036 -8.99 1.75 -4.15
C ILE A 1036 -7.58 2.18 -4.57
N CYS A 1037 -6.53 1.73 -3.86
CA CYS A 1037 -5.11 1.95 -4.19
C CYS A 1037 -4.78 1.95 -5.70
N CYS A 1038 -5.54 1.20 -6.51
CA CYS A 1038 -5.23 0.84 -7.87
C CYS A 1038 -6.29 1.28 -8.91
N ASP A 1039 -7.29 2.07 -8.54
CA ASP A 1039 -8.37 2.51 -9.44
C ASP A 1039 -7.99 3.78 -10.26
N HIS A 1040 -6.82 3.77 -10.91
CA HIS A 1040 -6.34 4.89 -11.76
C HIS A 1040 -6.17 4.51 -13.23
#